data_AF-A0A936D9I9-F1
#
_entry.id   AF-A0A936D9I9-F1
#
_cell.length_a   1.000
_cell.length_b   1.000
_cell.length_c   1.000
_cell.angle_alpha   90.00
_cell.angle_beta   90.00
_cell.angle_gamma   90.00
#
_symmetry.space_group_name_H-M   'P 1'
#
loop_
_entity.id
_entity.type
_entity.pdbx_description
1 polymer ?
#
loop_
_entity_poly.entity_id
_entity_poly.type
_entity_poly.pdbx_seq_one_letter_code
_entity_poly.pdbx_strand_id
1 'polypeptide(L)'
;MRASILALVTMLSVATLAPGCAMDTIPDGLRKTPAGDGPKVVFDLTKRPLPDIPIPNDTATFADPTSRTGRRINVSLVAPTTFESLSRRGFGSLEGWGTFAPISVSFEKPPGIDARLPAIDLDDVVARTVGDDFDPTNDPFYVIDLETGLPVPIETGNGLFPATIVNPDLYWPNDPHRSESALLFETREEGAGLLPGQYDPALDTDFDGIVDHPNTWPQKRTTTDKTRTIDELLTFYERETDTLILRPVVPLREKHEYAVVLTDRLRDTQKRPVRSPFEAVHHVAQRGSVAKVGAALGDPQRANYYGDLAGTGFEHVAFAWTFTTGPQTEDLRLLRDGLHGRGPFAYLANDFPVKARAFEAAGLAREQTDETRDLARKSPSCQGALKRPYIAKLDALLPQFRQFIDEFFGLSGPEADLLLESLKEVDHFVLGTFESPYFLGEDPAREDPDGRFELDYTTGKGRVRRDTVHFWLSVPKAKPGRAQPFPVTTWSHGTTLNGAEILLRAGSFAKQGLAMIGIDMPGHGLVLTPGQEQLAEAIFREQCIVPWVNGVASGRAHDLDEDGTRDSGGYIWSAHIFHSRDNIRQSVVDLVQTTRLLRSFDGKNLSDQDFDGDGRPNLAGDFDGDGTPDVGGSAPLTTAGNSFGGILAMVHGAVDHEISATASISGGGGLVDVATRSTLTPDPVLQQVLGPIVLALPGKDRKDDTSCSEAERSVRILVNDLITTRELEIACLSEAELPEKSTVVVTNVSTKEVRCARVDGAGRFRTPLPTNVGDRLDIQVYTAGGADAVTSYGTCALRPDAIPGRRITTWEKPRKKPRQVGDESKTCEAAVARAELPEGTGCQQFRGTFFPVGTDLVAPQEGLGLRRGSKEARRLLALTQAALDPGDPVSYAPLYARVPRLDPTGARIPPRGVAEMNTVGDPLVPAATGYAFARASGALPFMTPEAADLRPEYAEYATPRTLYAELGNKTPDTVLREAWVMEGVSRLGRTKAGPTCTTNRKTSALCGAPTKASQCARALVDADWLSEGRDLQDAPRTLSPLRLARDATRLATDTPSLGAAWAPRLLGSPATGTDGAYTASTPLLSVMTIYGDPTGYHVWTNGDPCRAFDHATHATGMLVRYLATGARDLYPLSHPKTHGCLADESCDFLRATK
;
A
#
# COMPACT_ATOMS: atom_id res chain seq x y z
N MET A 1 -10.21 -27.27 95.60
CA MET A 1 -11.32 -28.18 95.99
C MET A 1 -12.64 -27.49 95.67
N ARG A 2 -13.42 -28.11 94.77
CA ARG A 2 -14.87 -27.97 94.49
C ARG A 2 -15.48 -26.57 94.29
N ALA A 3 -15.77 -26.24 93.03
CA ALA A 3 -17.12 -26.22 92.43
C ALA A 3 -17.08 -25.40 91.13
N SER A 4 -17.68 -25.87 90.03
CA SER A 4 -18.33 -25.07 88.94
C SER A 4 -18.45 -25.87 87.65
N ILE A 5 -19.67 -25.94 87.12
CA ILE A 5 -20.01 -26.32 85.75
C ILE A 5 -21.02 -25.27 85.23
N LEU A 6 -20.81 -24.86 83.97
CA LEU A 6 -21.71 -24.14 83.05
C LEU A 6 -21.70 -22.60 82.99
N ALA A 7 -20.73 -22.05 82.24
CA ALA A 7 -20.84 -20.82 81.43
C ALA A 7 -19.62 -20.73 80.48
N LEU A 8 -19.81 -20.73 79.16
CA LEU A 8 -18.92 -20.31 78.04
C LEU A 8 -19.47 -21.02 76.79
N VAL A 9 -19.96 -20.36 75.73
CA VAL A 9 -19.21 -19.47 74.83
C VAL A 9 -20.18 -18.43 74.26
N THR A 10 -20.12 -17.20 74.77
CA THR A 10 -20.83 -16.05 74.20
C THR A 10 -20.03 -14.79 74.53
N MET A 11 -18.93 -14.56 73.81
CA MET A 11 -18.26 -13.25 73.62
C MET A 11 -16.93 -13.49 72.89
N LEU A 12 -16.91 -13.37 71.56
CA LEU A 12 -15.76 -12.81 70.83
C LEU A 12 -16.14 -12.49 69.38
N SER A 13 -16.87 -11.39 69.16
CA SER A 13 -16.83 -10.68 67.88
C SER A 13 -17.07 -9.20 68.12
N VAL A 14 -15.98 -8.45 68.22
CA VAL A 14 -15.98 -7.01 67.96
C VAL A 14 -16.54 -6.84 66.55
N ALA A 15 -17.76 -6.29 66.44
CA ALA A 15 -18.30 -5.84 65.17
C ALA A 15 -17.49 -4.59 64.75
N THR A 16 -16.44 -4.81 63.96
CA THR A 16 -15.89 -3.79 63.09
C THR A 16 -17.02 -3.30 62.19
N LEU A 17 -17.44 -2.04 62.37
CA LEU A 17 -18.16 -1.26 61.38
C LEU A 17 -17.30 -1.20 60.11
N ALA A 18 -17.45 -2.17 59.23
CA ALA A 18 -17.07 -1.99 57.84
C ALA A 18 -18.05 -0.97 57.24
N PRO A 19 -17.60 0.11 56.58
CA PRO A 19 -18.48 0.82 55.67
C PRO A 19 -18.93 -0.22 54.64
N GLY A 20 -20.23 -0.52 54.62
CA GLY A 20 -20.79 -1.38 53.58
C GLY A 20 -20.35 -0.81 52.24
N CYS A 21 -19.61 -1.60 51.47
CA CYS A 21 -19.31 -1.30 50.09
C CYS A 21 -20.65 -1.04 49.40
N ALA A 22 -20.91 0.22 49.04
CA ALA A 22 -21.93 0.57 48.08
C ALA A 22 -21.49 -0.03 46.74
N MET A 23 -21.92 -1.26 46.45
CA MET A 23 -21.87 -1.84 45.13
C MET A 23 -23.24 -1.67 44.47
N ASP A 24 -23.21 -1.27 43.21
CA ASP A 24 -24.28 -1.28 42.21
C ASP A 24 -25.33 -0.16 42.21
N THR A 25 -24.90 1.08 41.94
CA THR A 25 -25.69 1.97 41.09
C THR A 25 -24.94 2.17 39.78
N ILE A 26 -25.58 1.85 38.64
CA ILE A 26 -25.08 2.20 37.31
C ILE A 26 -24.83 3.72 37.31
N PRO A 27 -23.63 4.19 36.93
CA PRO A 27 -23.36 5.63 36.90
C PRO A 27 -24.38 6.35 36.01
N ASP A 28 -24.94 7.46 36.48
CA ASP A 28 -25.78 8.31 35.65
C ASP A 28 -25.04 8.73 34.36
N GLY A 29 -25.77 8.92 33.26
CA GLY A 29 -25.20 9.47 32.02
C GLY A 29 -24.73 10.93 32.16
N LEU A 30 -23.85 11.41 31.28
CA LEU A 30 -23.42 12.83 31.29
C LEU A 30 -24.54 13.77 30.85
N ARG A 31 -25.36 13.31 29.91
CA ARG A 31 -26.59 13.94 29.43
C ARG A 31 -27.57 12.85 29.03
N LYS A 32 -28.84 13.01 29.40
CA LYS A 32 -29.93 12.13 28.92
C LYS A 32 -30.15 12.34 27.43
N THR A 33 -30.36 11.26 26.69
CA THR A 33 -30.73 11.29 25.28
C THR A 33 -32.01 12.11 25.11
N PRO A 34 -32.00 13.17 24.29
CA PRO A 34 -33.20 13.96 24.03
C PRO A 34 -34.36 13.10 23.51
N ALA A 35 -35.58 13.48 23.88
CA ALA A 35 -36.79 12.88 23.31
C ALA A 35 -36.88 13.21 21.82
N GLY A 36 -37.36 12.25 21.02
CA GLY A 36 -37.52 12.41 19.58
C GLY A 36 -37.65 11.07 18.86
N ASP A 37 -37.86 11.12 17.56
CA ASP A 37 -38.10 9.98 16.68
C ASP A 37 -37.22 10.05 15.41
N GLY A 38 -36.12 10.80 15.45
CA GLY A 38 -35.13 10.82 14.38
C GLY A 38 -34.25 9.56 14.30
N PRO A 39 -33.32 9.50 13.34
CA PRO A 39 -32.52 8.30 13.06
C PRO A 39 -31.72 7.85 14.28
N LYS A 40 -31.70 6.55 14.57
CA LYS A 40 -31.05 6.00 15.77
C LYS A 40 -29.73 5.35 15.37
N VAL A 41 -28.64 5.67 16.07
CA VAL A 41 -27.34 5.00 15.81
C VAL A 41 -27.48 3.50 16.05
N VAL A 42 -26.97 2.70 15.11
CA VAL A 42 -26.93 1.23 15.22
C VAL A 42 -25.87 0.83 16.23
N PHE A 43 -26.23 -0.01 17.19
CA PHE A 43 -25.30 -0.52 18.19
C PHE A 43 -25.67 -1.94 18.64
N ASP A 44 -25.07 -2.94 18.00
CA ASP A 44 -25.22 -4.37 18.30
C ASP A 44 -23.85 -5.04 18.43
N LEU A 45 -23.37 -5.19 19.67
CA LEU A 45 -22.12 -5.89 19.99
C LEU A 45 -22.21 -7.41 19.78
N THR A 46 -23.42 -7.95 19.66
CA THR A 46 -23.67 -9.40 19.59
C THR A 46 -23.81 -9.91 18.17
N LYS A 47 -23.99 -9.01 17.19
CA LYS A 47 -24.05 -9.38 15.78
C LYS A 47 -22.82 -10.21 15.39
N ARG A 48 -23.07 -11.25 14.59
CA ARG A 48 -22.07 -12.15 14.06
C ARG A 48 -22.00 -12.01 12.54
N PRO A 49 -20.81 -12.16 11.94
CA PRO A 49 -19.57 -12.55 12.59
C PRO A 49 -18.78 -11.39 13.21
N LEU A 50 -19.11 -10.14 12.86
CA LEU A 50 -18.56 -8.90 13.44
C LEU A 50 -19.68 -8.04 14.06
N PRO A 51 -19.39 -7.28 15.14
CA PRO A 51 -20.36 -6.38 15.76
C PRO A 51 -20.80 -5.28 14.79
N ASP A 52 -22.02 -4.78 14.99
CA ASP A 52 -22.60 -3.67 14.24
C ASP A 52 -22.69 -2.42 15.11
N ILE A 53 -21.57 -1.74 15.26
CA ILE A 53 -21.43 -0.54 16.09
C ILE A 53 -20.67 0.51 15.29
N PRO A 54 -20.62 1.78 15.75
CA PRO A 54 -19.65 2.71 15.23
C PRO A 54 -18.23 2.16 15.41
N ILE A 55 -17.39 2.24 14.39
CA ILE A 55 -16.00 1.76 14.41
C ILE A 55 -15.10 2.87 13.87
N PRO A 56 -13.92 3.12 14.45
CA PRO A 56 -13.37 2.53 15.67
C PRO A 56 -14.14 2.90 16.93
N ASN A 57 -14.15 2.00 17.93
CA ASN A 57 -14.82 2.24 19.22
C ASN A 57 -14.23 1.39 20.35
N ASP A 58 -13.90 2.06 21.46
CA ASP A 58 -13.30 1.44 22.62
C ASP A 58 -14.19 0.40 23.33
N THR A 59 -15.51 0.41 23.13
CA THR A 59 -16.38 -0.68 23.62
C THR A 59 -16.12 -2.01 22.91
N ALA A 60 -15.51 -1.98 21.72
CA ALA A 60 -15.03 -3.17 21.00
C ALA A 60 -13.53 -3.44 21.27
N THR A 61 -13.04 -3.05 22.45
CA THR A 61 -11.70 -3.40 22.94
C THR A 61 -11.81 -4.16 24.26
N PHE A 62 -10.76 -4.88 24.63
CA PHE A 62 -10.61 -5.43 25.98
C PHE A 62 -9.38 -4.84 26.66
N ALA A 63 -9.45 -4.68 27.98
CA ALA A 63 -8.33 -4.16 28.76
C ALA A 63 -7.19 -5.20 28.80
N ASP A 64 -5.98 -4.76 28.48
CA ASP A 64 -4.78 -5.58 28.50
C ASP A 64 -3.59 -4.77 29.04
N PRO A 65 -3.16 -4.99 30.29
CA PRO A 65 -2.05 -4.26 30.90
C PRO A 65 -0.68 -4.58 30.27
N THR A 66 -0.59 -5.61 29.42
CA THR A 66 0.63 -5.94 28.67
C THR A 66 0.77 -5.14 27.37
N SER A 67 -0.28 -4.43 26.95
CA SER A 67 -0.25 -3.51 25.81
C SER A 67 0.15 -2.09 26.24
N ARG A 68 0.79 -1.34 25.34
CA ARG A 68 1.27 0.04 25.56
C ARG A 68 0.16 1.06 25.69
N THR A 69 -1.05 0.74 25.24
CA THR A 69 -2.25 1.58 25.36
C THR A 69 -3.21 1.09 26.46
N GLY A 70 -2.89 -0.04 27.11
CA GLY A 70 -3.75 -0.70 28.08
C GLY A 70 -4.95 -1.45 27.49
N ARG A 71 -5.03 -1.60 26.15
CA ARG A 71 -6.13 -2.28 25.45
C ARG A 71 -5.69 -2.99 24.16
N ARG A 72 -6.51 -3.95 23.73
CA ARG A 72 -6.44 -4.57 22.40
C ARG A 72 -7.82 -4.67 21.77
N ILE A 73 -7.86 -4.72 20.43
CA ILE A 73 -9.12 -4.86 19.70
C ILE A 73 -9.75 -6.22 20.03
N ASN A 74 -11.05 -6.21 20.32
CA ASN A 74 -11.83 -7.41 20.57
C ASN A 74 -12.49 -7.88 19.27
N VAL A 75 -12.11 -9.08 18.80
CA VAL A 75 -12.59 -9.66 17.53
C VAL A 75 -13.00 -11.11 17.72
N SER A 76 -14.08 -11.52 17.04
CA SER A 76 -14.54 -12.91 17.04
C SER A 76 -13.60 -13.79 16.22
N LEU A 77 -13.06 -14.86 16.79
CA LEU A 77 -12.24 -15.83 16.06
C LEU A 77 -13.06 -16.86 15.27
N VAL A 78 -14.39 -16.86 15.41
CA VAL A 78 -15.29 -17.73 14.63
C VAL A 78 -15.40 -17.17 13.21
N ALA A 79 -14.85 -17.89 12.25
CA ALA A 79 -14.84 -17.50 10.84
C ALA A 79 -15.05 -18.72 9.91
N PRO A 80 -15.61 -18.50 8.70
CA PRO A 80 -15.75 -19.51 7.65
C PRO A 80 -14.46 -20.27 7.28
N THR A 81 -13.30 -19.60 7.33
CA THR A 81 -12.01 -20.17 6.94
C THR A 81 -10.94 -19.96 8.00
N THR A 82 -9.93 -20.84 7.99
CA THR A 82 -8.70 -20.69 8.78
C THR A 82 -8.00 -19.39 8.40
N PHE A 83 -7.93 -19.09 7.10
CA PHE A 83 -7.40 -17.84 6.55
C PHE A 83 -8.03 -16.60 7.22
N GLU A 84 -9.36 -16.52 7.25
CA GLU A 84 -10.06 -15.41 7.89
C GLU A 84 -9.83 -15.41 9.41
N SER A 85 -9.84 -16.58 10.07
CA SER A 85 -9.56 -16.69 11.50
C SER A 85 -8.16 -16.17 11.86
N LEU A 86 -7.17 -16.38 10.99
CA LEU A 86 -5.78 -15.91 11.14
C LEU A 86 -5.68 -14.39 10.99
N SER A 87 -6.38 -13.82 10.00
CA SER A 87 -6.49 -12.36 9.85
C SER A 87 -7.11 -11.74 11.10
N ARG A 88 -8.20 -12.32 11.61
CA ARG A 88 -8.85 -11.86 12.83
C ARG A 88 -7.95 -11.99 14.06
N ARG A 89 -7.18 -13.08 14.21
CA ARG A 89 -6.16 -13.17 15.27
C ARG A 89 -5.16 -12.01 15.20
N GLY A 90 -4.76 -11.60 13.99
CA GLY A 90 -3.91 -10.43 13.79
C GLY A 90 -4.57 -9.12 14.22
N PHE A 91 -5.85 -8.90 13.91
CA PHE A 91 -6.58 -7.73 14.43
C PHE A 91 -6.66 -7.74 15.96
N GLY A 92 -6.86 -8.92 16.57
CA GLY A 92 -6.86 -9.08 18.02
C GLY A 92 -5.51 -8.81 18.71
N SER A 93 -4.41 -8.79 17.95
CA SER A 93 -3.09 -8.40 18.47
C SER A 93 -2.82 -6.90 18.34
N LEU A 94 -3.67 -6.11 17.67
CA LEU A 94 -3.50 -4.66 17.60
C LEU A 94 -3.77 -4.03 18.98
N GLU A 95 -2.83 -3.21 19.44
CA GLU A 95 -2.88 -2.49 20.72
C GLU A 95 -3.73 -1.21 20.63
N GLY A 96 -4.69 -1.14 19.71
CA GLY A 96 -5.50 0.05 19.44
C GLY A 96 -5.88 0.16 17.97
N TRP A 97 -6.66 1.17 17.64
CA TRP A 97 -7.18 1.39 16.29
C TRP A 97 -6.18 2.09 15.36
N GLY A 98 -6.45 2.09 14.06
CA GLY A 98 -5.65 2.79 13.06
C GLY A 98 -5.66 4.31 13.24
N THR A 99 -4.62 4.97 12.73
CA THR A 99 -4.49 6.42 12.69
C THR A 99 -5.00 7.02 11.37
N PHE A 100 -5.08 6.23 10.30
CA PHE A 100 -5.57 6.69 9.00
C PHE A 100 -6.78 5.89 8.47
N ALA A 101 -7.23 4.91 9.26
CA ALA A 101 -8.42 4.13 8.95
C ALA A 101 -9.70 4.98 8.93
N PRO A 102 -10.67 4.67 8.04
CA PRO A 102 -11.97 5.31 8.04
C PRO A 102 -12.75 5.03 9.35
N ILE A 103 -13.58 6.00 9.73
CA ILE A 103 -14.51 5.93 10.85
C ILE A 103 -15.91 5.78 10.27
N SER A 104 -16.68 4.80 10.72
CA SER A 104 -18.03 4.51 10.23
C SER A 104 -19.08 4.53 11.34
N VAL A 105 -20.28 5.00 10.99
CA VAL A 105 -21.47 4.94 11.86
C VAL A 105 -22.74 4.75 11.04
N SER A 106 -23.50 3.70 11.36
CA SER A 106 -24.76 3.36 10.69
C SER A 106 -25.98 3.85 11.47
N PHE A 107 -27.10 4.08 10.76
CA PHE A 107 -28.33 4.58 11.34
C PHE A 107 -29.54 3.70 11.02
N GLU A 108 -30.32 3.38 12.05
CA GLU A 108 -31.66 2.82 11.89
C GLU A 108 -32.64 3.97 11.54
N LYS A 109 -33.34 3.80 10.42
CA LYS A 109 -34.35 4.75 9.96
C LYS A 109 -35.56 4.79 10.90
N PRO A 110 -36.15 5.99 11.14
CA PRO A 110 -37.42 6.09 11.84
C PRO A 110 -38.56 5.38 11.10
N PRO A 111 -39.57 4.86 11.83
CA PRO A 111 -40.80 4.39 11.23
C PRO A 111 -41.46 5.47 10.35
N GLY A 112 -41.97 5.08 9.18
CA GLY A 112 -42.69 5.98 8.27
C GLY A 112 -41.80 6.84 7.35
N ILE A 113 -40.47 6.75 7.47
CA ILE A 113 -39.57 7.26 6.43
C ILE A 113 -39.60 6.31 5.24
N ASP A 114 -39.70 6.88 4.03
CA ASP A 114 -39.52 6.12 2.80
C ASP A 114 -38.15 5.45 2.83
N ALA A 115 -38.12 4.13 2.89
CA ALA A 115 -36.89 3.38 3.08
C ALA A 115 -35.90 3.55 1.90
N ARG A 116 -36.33 4.12 0.77
CA ARG A 116 -35.48 4.48 -0.37
C ARG A 116 -34.63 5.73 -0.12
N LEU A 117 -35.08 6.61 0.78
CA LEU A 117 -34.32 7.80 1.19
C LEU A 117 -33.16 7.40 2.10
N PRO A 118 -32.06 8.17 2.16
CA PRO A 118 -31.03 7.98 3.17
C PRO A 118 -31.59 8.23 4.59
N ALA A 119 -31.00 7.58 5.60
CA ALA A 119 -31.36 7.81 7.00
C ALA A 119 -31.07 9.24 7.46
N ILE A 120 -30.06 9.90 6.89
CA ILE A 120 -29.69 11.29 7.16
C ILE A 120 -29.89 12.17 5.93
N ASP A 121 -30.09 13.47 6.14
CA ASP A 121 -30.23 14.48 5.09
C ASP A 121 -28.86 14.78 4.45
N LEU A 122 -28.58 14.11 3.34
CA LEU A 122 -27.29 14.26 2.64
C LEU A 122 -27.09 15.66 2.06
N ASP A 123 -28.14 16.37 1.65
CA ASP A 123 -28.02 17.75 1.18
C ASP A 123 -27.59 18.68 2.32
N ASP A 124 -28.13 18.48 3.53
CA ASP A 124 -27.75 19.27 4.71
C ASP A 124 -26.30 18.97 5.15
N VAL A 125 -25.85 17.71 5.05
CA VAL A 125 -24.45 17.35 5.30
C VAL A 125 -23.53 18.01 4.28
N VAL A 126 -23.79 17.84 2.98
CA VAL A 126 -22.99 18.42 1.89
C VAL A 126 -22.93 19.94 2.01
N ALA A 127 -24.06 20.60 2.30
CA ALA A 127 -24.11 22.05 2.45
C ALA A 127 -23.30 22.59 3.64
N ARG A 128 -22.98 21.73 4.62
CA ARG A 128 -22.18 22.09 5.80
C ARG A 128 -20.70 21.76 5.65
N THR A 129 -20.36 20.66 4.96
CA THR A 129 -19.01 20.05 5.06
C THR A 129 -18.27 19.91 3.73
N VAL A 130 -18.92 20.15 2.58
CA VAL A 130 -18.31 19.98 1.26
C VAL A 130 -18.08 21.34 0.60
N GLY A 131 -16.84 21.60 0.20
CA GLY A 131 -16.43 22.84 -0.45
C GLY A 131 -16.33 24.05 0.48
N ASP A 132 -16.33 23.83 1.80
CA ASP A 132 -16.22 24.84 2.86
C ASP A 132 -14.78 25.07 3.34
N ASP A 133 -13.80 24.41 2.70
CA ASP A 133 -12.38 24.41 3.05
C ASP A 133 -12.08 23.86 4.47
N PHE A 134 -12.83 22.85 4.90
CA PHE A 134 -12.70 22.18 6.20
C PHE A 134 -12.94 23.15 7.38
N ASP A 135 -14.01 23.93 7.32
CA ASP A 135 -14.40 24.85 8.39
C ASP A 135 -15.28 24.15 9.44
N PRO A 136 -14.74 23.74 10.60
CA PRO A 136 -15.49 22.98 11.60
C PRO A 136 -16.62 23.76 12.28
N THR A 137 -16.74 25.08 12.12
CA THR A 137 -17.63 25.90 12.97
C THR A 137 -19.12 25.52 12.88
N ASN A 138 -19.55 24.93 11.76
CA ASN A 138 -20.94 24.58 11.50
C ASN A 138 -21.16 23.07 11.21
N ASP A 139 -20.15 22.25 11.46
CA ASP A 139 -20.19 20.81 11.15
C ASP A 139 -21.27 20.06 11.94
N PRO A 140 -21.90 19.04 11.33
CA PRO A 140 -22.87 18.20 12.02
C PRO A 140 -22.24 17.10 12.88
N PHE A 141 -20.93 16.84 12.71
CA PHE A 141 -20.17 15.86 13.47
C PHE A 141 -18.71 16.30 13.64
N TYR A 142 -18.01 15.75 14.63
CA TYR A 142 -16.62 16.07 14.92
C TYR A 142 -15.83 14.83 15.31
N VAL A 143 -14.55 14.79 14.95
CA VAL A 143 -13.56 13.94 15.60
C VAL A 143 -12.68 14.85 16.45
N ILE A 144 -12.66 14.66 17.76
CA ILE A 144 -12.00 15.55 18.72
C ILE A 144 -10.83 14.81 19.35
N ASP A 145 -9.62 15.37 19.25
CA ASP A 145 -8.46 14.95 20.05
C ASP A 145 -8.76 15.25 21.52
N LEU A 146 -8.82 14.23 22.38
CA LEU A 146 -9.25 14.44 23.77
C LEU A 146 -8.18 15.01 24.70
N GLU A 147 -6.93 15.14 24.24
CA GLU A 147 -5.86 15.83 24.98
C GLU A 147 -5.92 17.34 24.74
N THR A 148 -6.09 17.76 23.49
CA THR A 148 -6.12 19.18 23.08
C THR A 148 -7.54 19.75 23.07
N GLY A 149 -8.54 18.88 22.87
CA GLY A 149 -9.94 19.21 22.62
C GLY A 149 -10.17 19.89 21.27
N LEU A 150 -9.24 19.78 20.31
CA LEU A 150 -9.38 20.37 18.98
C LEU A 150 -10.04 19.38 18.01
N PRO A 151 -10.85 19.85 17.05
CA PRO A 151 -11.34 18.98 16.00
C PRO A 151 -10.20 18.56 15.05
N VAL A 152 -10.34 17.38 14.47
CA VAL A 152 -9.47 16.88 13.41
C VAL A 152 -10.12 17.20 12.06
N PRO A 153 -9.38 17.64 11.03
CA PRO A 153 -9.92 17.78 9.68
C PRO A 153 -10.36 16.43 9.09
N ILE A 154 -11.62 16.34 8.71
CA ILE A 154 -12.26 15.12 8.20
C ILE A 154 -12.76 15.32 6.76
N GLU A 155 -12.48 14.34 5.92
CA GLU A 155 -12.97 14.24 4.55
C GLU A 155 -14.38 13.63 4.51
N THR A 156 -15.29 14.31 3.79
CA THR A 156 -16.74 14.02 3.76
C THR A 156 -17.35 14.19 2.36
N GLY A 157 -16.63 13.80 1.31
CA GLY A 157 -17.08 13.93 -0.09
C GLY A 157 -16.47 15.14 -0.82
N ASN A 158 -15.45 15.77 -0.25
CA ASN A 158 -14.58 16.72 -0.92
C ASN A 158 -13.65 16.06 -1.95
N GLY A 159 -13.65 14.74 -2.16
CA GLY A 159 -12.98 14.11 -3.30
C GLY A 159 -11.47 13.89 -3.13
N LEU A 160 -10.96 13.99 -1.90
CA LEU A 160 -9.55 13.69 -1.58
C LEU A 160 -9.17 12.21 -1.74
N PHE A 161 -10.17 11.33 -1.65
CA PHE A 161 -10.02 9.89 -1.85
C PHE A 161 -10.94 9.40 -2.98
N PRO A 162 -10.59 9.63 -4.25
CA PRO A 162 -11.37 9.14 -5.38
C PRO A 162 -11.52 7.61 -5.31
N ALA A 163 -12.71 7.07 -5.57
CA ALA A 163 -12.96 5.63 -5.59
C ALA A 163 -12.89 5.01 -7.01
N THR A 164 -12.57 5.83 -8.01
CA THR A 164 -12.49 5.42 -9.42
C THR A 164 -11.36 4.42 -9.64
N ILE A 165 -11.68 3.27 -10.25
CA ILE A 165 -10.70 2.27 -10.71
C ILE A 165 -10.22 2.56 -12.13
N VAL A 166 -8.96 2.22 -12.42
CA VAL A 166 -8.34 2.50 -13.73
C VAL A 166 -8.93 1.61 -14.83
N ASN A 167 -9.06 0.30 -14.59
CA ASN A 167 -9.60 -0.65 -15.55
C ASN A 167 -10.72 -1.50 -14.92
N PRO A 168 -11.99 -1.32 -15.34
CA PRO A 168 -13.13 -2.00 -14.74
C PRO A 168 -13.27 -3.49 -15.11
N ASP A 169 -12.58 -3.95 -16.17
CA ASP A 169 -12.67 -5.30 -16.71
C ASP A 169 -11.54 -6.24 -16.22
N LEU A 170 -10.82 -5.86 -15.15
CA LEU A 170 -9.73 -6.66 -14.57
C LEU A 170 -10.20 -7.79 -13.63
N TYR A 171 -11.49 -7.85 -13.28
CA TYR A 171 -12.02 -8.66 -12.18
C TYR A 171 -12.59 -10.03 -12.64
N TRP A 172 -11.81 -10.69 -13.50
CA TRP A 172 -11.98 -12.06 -14.03
C TRP A 172 -13.30 -12.34 -14.80
N PRO A 173 -13.41 -13.49 -15.49
CA PRO A 173 -14.58 -13.78 -16.31
C PRO A 173 -15.90 -13.76 -15.53
N ASN A 174 -16.97 -13.42 -16.26
CA ASN A 174 -18.34 -13.36 -15.75
C ASN A 174 -18.57 -12.34 -14.62
N ASP A 175 -17.71 -11.32 -14.46
CA ASP A 175 -17.92 -10.27 -13.46
C ASP A 175 -19.21 -9.48 -13.72
N PRO A 176 -20.20 -9.52 -12.80
CA PRO A 176 -21.42 -8.73 -12.95
C PRO A 176 -21.14 -7.22 -12.97
N HIS A 177 -20.00 -6.80 -12.41
CA HIS A 177 -19.57 -5.40 -12.33
C HIS A 177 -18.51 -5.00 -13.36
N ARG A 178 -18.28 -5.80 -14.41
CA ARG A 178 -17.21 -5.55 -15.41
C ARG A 178 -17.25 -4.17 -16.08
N SER A 179 -18.40 -3.49 -16.07
CA SER A 179 -18.56 -2.14 -16.65
C SER A 179 -18.57 -1.01 -15.62
N GLU A 180 -18.51 -1.33 -14.33
CA GLU A 180 -18.66 -0.35 -13.26
C GLU A 180 -17.30 0.21 -12.84
N SER A 181 -17.25 1.52 -12.59
CA SER A 181 -16.01 2.25 -12.30
C SER A 181 -15.64 2.29 -10.82
N ALA A 182 -16.38 1.59 -9.96
CA ALA A 182 -16.11 1.46 -8.53
C ALA A 182 -15.89 -0.01 -8.16
N LEU A 183 -14.95 -0.27 -7.24
CA LEU A 183 -14.72 -1.59 -6.67
C LEU A 183 -15.62 -1.84 -5.44
N LEU A 184 -15.71 -0.84 -4.58
CA LEU A 184 -16.28 -0.97 -3.25
C LEU A 184 -17.79 -0.79 -3.22
N PHE A 185 -18.29 0.23 -3.91
CA PHE A 185 -19.66 0.68 -3.80
C PHE A 185 -20.50 0.20 -4.97
N GLU A 186 -21.72 -0.21 -4.67
CA GLU A 186 -22.66 -0.59 -5.71
C GLU A 186 -23.09 0.63 -6.52
N THR A 187 -23.15 0.48 -7.84
CA THR A 187 -23.49 1.57 -8.77
C THR A 187 -24.61 1.19 -9.73
N ARG A 188 -25.05 -0.07 -9.74
CA ARG A 188 -26.14 -0.57 -10.56
C ARG A 188 -27.47 -0.45 -9.83
N GLU A 189 -28.53 -0.30 -10.62
CA GLU A 189 -29.91 -0.35 -10.17
C GLU A 189 -30.51 -1.69 -10.60
N GLU A 190 -31.06 -2.44 -9.65
CA GLU A 190 -31.70 -3.73 -9.86
C GLU A 190 -33.19 -3.70 -9.51
N GLY A 191 -33.56 -2.90 -8.50
CA GLY A 191 -34.89 -2.87 -7.90
C GLY A 191 -35.76 -1.70 -8.34
N ALA A 192 -35.63 -1.22 -9.57
CA ALA A 192 -36.29 0.02 -9.99
C ALA A 192 -37.82 -0.04 -9.78
N GLY A 193 -38.32 0.73 -8.82
CA GLY A 193 -39.75 0.77 -8.48
C GLY A 193 -40.21 -0.22 -7.41
N LEU A 194 -39.31 -1.05 -6.89
CA LEU A 194 -39.56 -1.87 -5.70
C LEU A 194 -39.50 -1.02 -4.42
N LEU A 195 -40.26 -1.47 -3.43
CA LEU A 195 -40.17 -0.96 -2.07
C LEU A 195 -39.07 -1.74 -1.32
N PRO A 196 -38.35 -1.10 -0.39
CA PRO A 196 -37.33 -1.78 0.41
C PRO A 196 -37.90 -2.97 1.19
N GLY A 197 -37.16 -4.08 1.18
CA GLY A 197 -37.60 -5.36 1.74
C GLY A 197 -38.39 -6.24 0.78
N GLN A 198 -38.77 -5.74 -0.40
CA GLN A 198 -39.18 -6.60 -1.52
C GLN A 198 -37.93 -7.18 -2.16
N TYR A 199 -37.92 -8.51 -2.29
CA TYR A 199 -36.84 -9.23 -2.94
C TYR A 199 -37.44 -10.13 -4.02
N ASP A 200 -36.89 -10.03 -5.22
CA ASP A 200 -37.18 -10.94 -6.33
C ASP A 200 -35.84 -11.50 -6.82
N PRO A 201 -35.59 -12.82 -6.69
CA PRO A 201 -34.37 -13.44 -7.18
C PRO A 201 -34.08 -13.10 -8.64
N ALA A 202 -35.10 -12.87 -9.47
CA ALA A 202 -34.91 -12.60 -10.89
C ALA A 202 -34.21 -11.25 -11.16
N LEU A 203 -34.32 -10.29 -10.23
CA LEU A 203 -33.75 -8.95 -10.33
C LEU A 203 -32.34 -8.83 -9.76
N ASP A 204 -32.00 -9.66 -8.77
CA ASP A 204 -30.68 -9.77 -8.16
C ASP A 204 -29.69 -10.34 -9.20
N THR A 205 -28.82 -9.49 -9.74
CA THR A 205 -28.00 -9.80 -10.92
C THR A 205 -26.55 -10.11 -10.61
N ASP A 206 -26.08 -9.80 -9.40
CA ASP A 206 -24.76 -10.18 -8.90
C ASP A 206 -24.81 -11.35 -7.89
N PHE A 207 -26.02 -11.78 -7.55
CA PHE A 207 -26.36 -12.95 -6.76
C PHE A 207 -25.90 -12.83 -5.31
N ASP A 208 -25.93 -11.63 -4.74
CA ASP A 208 -25.52 -11.38 -3.37
C ASP A 208 -26.66 -11.54 -2.33
N GLY A 209 -27.91 -11.61 -2.79
CA GLY A 209 -29.11 -11.70 -1.96
C GLY A 209 -29.76 -10.36 -1.64
N ILE A 210 -29.27 -9.28 -2.24
CA ILE A 210 -29.78 -7.92 -2.15
C ILE A 210 -30.31 -7.57 -3.55
N VAL A 211 -31.31 -6.68 -3.57
CA VAL A 211 -31.73 -6.06 -4.82
C VAL A 211 -31.24 -4.62 -4.74
N ASP A 212 -30.21 -4.33 -5.52
CA ASP A 212 -29.42 -3.13 -5.31
C ASP A 212 -30.03 -1.84 -5.84
N HIS A 213 -29.70 -0.76 -5.13
CA HIS A 213 -29.86 0.60 -5.58
C HIS A 213 -28.49 1.29 -5.60
N PRO A 214 -28.20 2.12 -6.61
CA PRO A 214 -26.89 2.72 -6.78
C PRO A 214 -26.51 3.62 -5.59
N ASN A 215 -25.26 3.56 -5.15
CA ASN A 215 -24.71 4.39 -4.09
C ASN A 215 -24.37 5.81 -4.60
N THR A 216 -25.36 6.49 -5.19
CA THR A 216 -25.19 7.78 -5.85
C THR A 216 -26.05 8.89 -5.23
N TRP A 217 -25.62 10.13 -5.40
CA TRP A 217 -26.38 11.34 -5.08
C TRP A 217 -26.41 12.33 -6.27
N PRO A 218 -27.60 12.73 -6.77
CA PRO A 218 -28.93 12.31 -6.33
C PRO A 218 -29.23 10.82 -6.63
N GLN A 219 -30.26 10.25 -5.98
CA GLN A 219 -30.62 8.82 -6.04
C GLN A 219 -30.85 8.28 -7.48
N LYS A 220 -31.13 9.15 -8.45
CA LYS A 220 -31.27 8.76 -9.86
C LYS A 220 -30.07 9.25 -10.65
N ARG A 221 -29.43 8.35 -11.39
CA ARG A 221 -28.42 8.70 -12.39
C ARG A 221 -28.94 9.86 -13.25
N THR A 222 -28.28 11.00 -13.20
CA THR A 222 -28.64 12.15 -14.05
C THR A 222 -28.12 11.99 -15.48
N THR A 223 -27.29 10.96 -15.69
CA THR A 223 -26.62 10.67 -16.96
C THR A 223 -26.71 9.18 -17.32
N THR A 224 -26.88 8.89 -18.62
CA THR A 224 -26.75 7.54 -19.19
C THR A 224 -25.29 7.21 -19.55
N ASP A 225 -24.38 8.17 -19.44
CA ASP A 225 -22.96 7.98 -19.69
C ASP A 225 -22.31 7.24 -18.51
N LYS A 226 -21.96 5.96 -18.74
CA LYS A 226 -21.30 5.09 -17.76
C LYS A 226 -19.94 5.61 -17.27
N THR A 227 -19.32 6.56 -17.97
CA THR A 227 -18.07 7.18 -17.53
C THR A 227 -18.29 8.29 -16.50
N ARG A 228 -19.52 8.83 -16.44
CA ARG A 228 -19.90 9.91 -15.54
C ARG A 228 -20.70 9.47 -14.32
N THR A 229 -21.04 8.19 -14.24
CA THR A 229 -21.71 7.61 -13.06
C THR A 229 -20.85 7.71 -11.80
N ILE A 230 -19.54 7.84 -11.96
CA ILE A 230 -18.60 8.05 -10.86
C ILE A 230 -18.68 9.46 -10.26
N ASP A 231 -19.18 10.45 -11.01
CA ASP A 231 -19.34 11.84 -10.54
C ASP A 231 -20.39 11.96 -9.44
N GLU A 232 -21.35 11.04 -9.45
CA GLU A 232 -22.48 11.01 -8.53
C GLU A 232 -22.22 10.05 -7.37
N LEU A 233 -21.09 9.33 -7.34
CA LEU A 233 -20.81 8.31 -6.35
C LEU A 233 -20.62 8.93 -4.95
N LEU A 234 -21.37 8.42 -3.97
CA LEU A 234 -21.17 8.75 -2.56
C LEU A 234 -19.98 7.96 -2.01
N THR A 235 -18.92 8.66 -1.60
CA THR A 235 -17.75 8.05 -0.95
C THR A 235 -17.76 8.22 0.57
N PHE A 236 -18.58 9.14 1.09
CA PHE A 236 -18.74 9.44 2.50
C PHE A 236 -20.03 8.86 3.10
N TYR A 237 -20.88 8.22 2.29
CA TYR A 237 -22.11 7.57 2.74
C TYR A 237 -22.40 6.30 1.93
N GLU A 238 -22.79 5.23 2.61
CA GLU A 238 -23.21 3.96 2.02
C GLU A 238 -24.73 3.80 2.21
N ARG A 239 -25.48 3.84 1.11
CA ARG A 239 -26.94 3.78 1.12
C ARG A 239 -27.50 2.42 1.50
N GLU A 240 -26.81 1.34 1.14
CA GLU A 240 -27.26 -0.05 1.41
C GLU A 240 -27.43 -0.31 2.91
N THR A 241 -26.52 0.25 3.73
CA THR A 241 -26.48 0.02 5.19
C THR A 241 -26.77 1.30 5.99
N ASP A 242 -27.11 2.40 5.32
CA ASP A 242 -27.26 3.73 5.90
C ASP A 242 -26.08 4.15 6.80
N THR A 243 -24.87 4.03 6.25
CA THR A 243 -23.60 4.26 6.98
C THR A 243 -22.91 5.53 6.54
N LEU A 244 -22.68 6.46 7.47
CA LEU A 244 -21.77 7.59 7.30
C LEU A 244 -20.32 7.11 7.46
N ILE A 245 -19.45 7.55 6.55
CA ILE A 245 -18.02 7.22 6.49
C ILE A 245 -17.23 8.53 6.56
N LEU A 246 -16.41 8.65 7.58
CA LEU A 246 -15.56 9.80 7.86
C LEU A 246 -14.09 9.38 7.70
N ARG A 247 -13.28 10.16 6.98
CA ARG A 247 -11.85 9.84 6.78
C ARG A 247 -10.96 10.95 7.31
N PRO A 248 -9.97 10.67 8.18
CA PRO A 248 -8.96 11.68 8.54
C PRO A 248 -8.21 12.18 7.29
N VAL A 249 -8.07 13.50 7.13
CA VAL A 249 -7.29 14.09 6.01
C VAL A 249 -5.79 13.88 6.19
N VAL A 250 -5.36 13.86 7.46
CA VAL A 250 -4.00 13.57 7.93
C VAL A 250 -4.08 12.50 9.03
N PRO A 251 -3.03 11.67 9.22
CA PRO A 251 -3.06 10.61 10.23
C PRO A 251 -3.22 11.19 11.64
N LEU A 252 -4.05 10.53 12.43
CA LEU A 252 -4.18 10.78 13.86
C LEU A 252 -2.86 10.48 14.60
N ARG A 253 -2.63 11.09 15.77
CA ARG A 253 -1.52 10.71 16.67
C ARG A 253 -1.68 9.26 17.14
N GLU A 254 -0.60 8.50 17.17
CA GLU A 254 -0.55 7.14 17.74
C GLU A 254 -0.69 7.16 19.27
N LYS A 255 -1.20 6.05 19.85
CA LYS A 255 -1.40 5.88 21.30
C LYS A 255 -2.19 7.02 21.94
N HIS A 256 -3.22 7.49 21.25
CA HIS A 256 -3.94 8.70 21.61
C HIS A 256 -5.45 8.49 21.62
N GLU A 257 -6.14 9.19 22.52
CA GLU A 257 -7.58 9.05 22.71
C GLU A 257 -8.34 10.13 21.94
N TYR A 258 -9.32 9.71 21.15
CA TYR A 258 -10.20 10.59 20.37
C TYR A 258 -11.66 10.31 20.72
N ALA A 259 -12.52 11.31 20.51
CA ALA A 259 -13.96 11.13 20.52
C ALA A 259 -14.56 11.47 19.17
N VAL A 260 -15.54 10.70 18.73
CA VAL A 260 -16.45 11.10 17.66
C VAL A 260 -17.72 11.64 18.29
N VAL A 261 -18.17 12.79 17.82
CA VAL A 261 -19.33 13.51 18.34
C VAL A 261 -20.30 13.76 17.20
N LEU A 262 -21.50 13.20 17.29
CA LEU A 262 -22.63 13.56 16.45
C LEU A 262 -23.45 14.63 17.17
N THR A 263 -23.81 15.69 16.46
CA THR A 263 -24.59 16.80 17.02
C THR A 263 -26.06 16.74 16.61
N ASP A 264 -26.89 17.57 17.22
CA ASP A 264 -28.29 17.74 16.81
C ASP A 264 -28.46 18.46 15.45
N ARG A 265 -27.37 18.89 14.82
CA ARG A 265 -27.33 19.35 13.42
C ARG A 265 -27.38 18.20 12.43
N LEU A 266 -26.91 17.00 12.80
CA LEU A 266 -27.06 15.81 11.95
C LEU A 266 -28.51 15.33 12.02
N ARG A 267 -29.24 15.44 10.91
CA ARG A 267 -30.70 15.26 10.88
C ARG A 267 -31.12 14.37 9.72
N ASP A 268 -32.36 13.88 9.76
CA ASP A 268 -33.03 13.30 8.60
C ASP A 268 -33.67 14.36 7.70
N THR A 269 -34.27 13.90 6.59
CA THR A 269 -34.96 14.76 5.60
C THR A 269 -36.20 15.47 6.17
N GLN A 270 -36.71 15.06 7.34
CA GLN A 270 -37.77 15.75 8.08
C GLN A 270 -37.23 16.71 9.15
N LYS A 271 -35.91 16.97 9.14
CA LYS A 271 -35.19 17.83 10.08
C LYS A 271 -35.21 17.33 11.53
N ARG A 272 -35.41 16.03 11.75
CA ARG A 272 -35.30 15.40 13.07
C ARG A 272 -33.86 14.99 13.36
N PRO A 273 -33.27 15.35 14.51
CA PRO A 273 -31.90 14.99 14.85
C PRO A 273 -31.67 13.50 15.01
N VAL A 274 -30.44 13.05 14.75
CA VAL A 274 -29.99 11.70 15.11
C VAL A 274 -30.07 11.47 16.62
N ARG A 275 -30.17 10.21 17.04
CA ARG A 275 -30.39 9.82 18.44
C ARG A 275 -29.44 8.72 18.89
N SER A 276 -29.01 8.83 20.15
CA SER A 276 -28.31 7.76 20.85
C SER A 276 -29.20 6.51 21.00
N PRO A 277 -28.63 5.30 20.94
CA PRO A 277 -29.36 4.07 21.22
C PRO A 277 -29.48 3.79 22.74
N PHE A 278 -28.92 4.64 23.60
CA PHE A 278 -28.94 4.50 25.05
C PHE A 278 -29.79 5.60 25.72
N GLU A 279 -30.04 5.46 27.03
CA GLU A 279 -30.68 6.51 27.84
C GLU A 279 -29.83 7.78 27.95
N ALA A 280 -28.52 7.66 27.78
CA ALA A 280 -27.57 8.75 27.73
C ALA A 280 -27.01 8.92 26.31
N VAL A 281 -26.46 10.10 26.00
CA VAL A 281 -25.85 10.41 24.69
C VAL A 281 -24.52 9.68 24.42
N HIS A 282 -24.18 8.66 25.20
CA HIS A 282 -22.99 7.83 25.05
C HIS A 282 -23.20 6.48 25.75
N HIS A 283 -22.36 5.49 25.45
CA HIS A 283 -22.35 4.24 26.22
C HIS A 283 -21.81 4.49 27.63
N VAL A 284 -22.44 3.93 28.68
CA VAL A 284 -22.10 4.23 30.09
C VAL A 284 -20.65 3.85 30.44
N ALA A 285 -20.13 2.77 29.85
CA ALA A 285 -18.74 2.34 30.03
C ALA A 285 -17.70 3.39 29.58
N GLN A 286 -18.07 4.32 28.70
CA GLN A 286 -17.18 5.37 28.20
C GLN A 286 -17.38 6.72 28.91
N ARG A 287 -18.19 6.78 29.99
CA ARG A 287 -18.50 8.03 30.71
C ARG A 287 -17.25 8.85 31.05
N GLY A 288 -16.21 8.20 31.58
CA GLY A 288 -14.98 8.88 32.00
C GLY A 288 -14.27 9.60 30.85
N SER A 289 -14.09 8.92 29.72
CA SER A 289 -13.43 9.47 28.54
C SER A 289 -14.29 10.53 27.84
N VAL A 290 -15.59 10.25 27.64
CA VAL A 290 -16.52 11.18 26.97
C VAL A 290 -16.67 12.49 27.74
N ALA A 291 -16.51 12.52 29.06
CA ALA A 291 -16.59 13.76 29.86
C ALA A 291 -15.66 14.88 29.36
N LYS A 292 -14.52 14.53 28.75
CA LYS A 292 -13.58 15.49 28.14
C LYS A 292 -14.18 16.26 26.96
N VAL A 293 -15.12 15.66 26.22
CA VAL A 293 -15.89 16.33 25.15
C VAL A 293 -16.67 17.52 25.72
N GLY A 294 -17.28 17.35 26.89
CA GLY A 294 -18.01 18.42 27.55
C GLY A 294 -17.11 19.58 27.96
N ALA A 295 -15.85 19.33 28.29
CA ALA A 295 -14.88 20.39 28.55
C ALA A 295 -14.49 21.13 27.27
N ALA A 296 -14.27 20.42 26.16
CA ALA A 296 -13.96 21.03 24.87
C ALA A 296 -15.11 21.89 24.33
N LEU A 297 -16.34 21.36 24.31
CA LEU A 297 -17.53 22.09 23.86
C LEU A 297 -18.04 23.11 24.89
N GLY A 298 -17.66 22.97 26.16
CA GLY A 298 -18.03 23.90 27.23
C GLY A 298 -17.18 25.18 27.27
N ASP A 299 -16.11 25.27 26.47
CA ASP A 299 -15.24 26.42 26.41
C ASP A 299 -15.72 27.44 25.35
N PRO A 300 -16.27 28.61 25.74
CA PRO A 300 -16.73 29.61 24.79
C PRO A 300 -15.59 30.25 23.98
N GLN A 301 -14.33 30.12 24.40
CA GLN A 301 -13.18 30.62 23.64
C GLN A 301 -12.91 29.79 22.38
N ARG A 302 -13.55 28.63 22.22
CA ARG A 302 -13.40 27.74 21.06
C ARG A 302 -14.47 27.95 19.98
N ALA A 303 -15.13 29.11 19.97
CA ALA A 303 -16.14 29.45 18.95
C ALA A 303 -15.58 29.43 17.52
N ASN A 304 -14.28 29.66 17.34
CA ASN A 304 -13.57 29.52 16.06
C ASN A 304 -13.45 28.06 15.56
N TYR A 305 -13.67 27.06 16.42
CA TYR A 305 -13.72 25.64 16.06
C TYR A 305 -15.15 25.09 16.06
N TYR A 306 -15.98 25.49 17.03
CA TYR A 306 -17.28 24.86 17.28
C TYR A 306 -18.48 25.76 16.99
N GLY A 307 -18.24 26.99 16.54
CA GLY A 307 -19.30 27.98 16.27
C GLY A 307 -20.20 28.19 17.48
N ASP A 308 -21.51 28.10 17.26
CA ASP A 308 -22.54 28.22 18.31
C ASP A 308 -22.58 27.06 19.31
N LEU A 309 -21.84 25.96 19.09
CA LEU A 309 -21.73 24.90 20.11
C LEU A 309 -20.73 25.23 21.21
N ALA A 310 -19.83 26.20 21.00
CA ALA A 310 -18.86 26.60 22.01
C ALA A 310 -19.55 27.22 23.24
N GLY A 311 -19.20 26.76 24.43
CA GLY A 311 -19.83 27.17 25.69
C GLY A 311 -21.08 26.37 26.08
N THR A 312 -21.51 25.39 25.27
CA THR A 312 -22.78 24.65 25.50
C THR A 312 -22.57 23.29 26.17
N GLY A 313 -21.31 22.81 26.22
CA GLY A 313 -20.99 21.50 26.78
C GLY A 313 -21.69 20.37 26.03
N PHE A 314 -22.57 19.61 26.69
CA PHE A 314 -23.29 18.49 26.06
C PHE A 314 -24.63 18.88 25.42
N GLU A 315 -25.08 20.14 25.52
CA GLU A 315 -26.44 20.56 25.12
C GLU A 315 -26.80 20.23 23.66
N HIS A 316 -25.82 20.20 22.76
CA HIS A 316 -26.05 19.88 21.34
C HIS A 316 -25.50 18.51 20.92
N VAL A 317 -24.96 17.73 21.85
CA VAL A 317 -24.43 16.39 21.57
C VAL A 317 -25.57 15.37 21.47
N ALA A 318 -25.78 14.79 20.28
CA ALA A 318 -26.77 13.76 20.03
C ALA A 318 -26.26 12.36 20.38
N PHE A 319 -25.00 12.06 20.03
CA PHE A 319 -24.31 10.84 20.41
C PHE A 319 -22.80 11.05 20.40
N ALA A 320 -22.07 10.44 21.33
CA ALA A 320 -20.61 10.47 21.37
C ALA A 320 -20.03 9.12 21.81
N TRP A 321 -18.89 8.76 21.22
CA TRP A 321 -18.10 7.59 21.61
C TRP A 321 -16.61 7.90 21.50
N THR A 322 -15.77 7.07 22.15
CA THR A 322 -14.32 7.24 22.10
C THR A 322 -13.63 6.06 21.43
N PHE A 323 -12.44 6.32 20.90
CA PHE A 323 -11.52 5.30 20.44
C PHE A 323 -10.08 5.70 20.74
N THR A 324 -9.22 4.71 20.98
CA THR A 324 -7.78 4.91 21.21
C THR A 324 -6.97 4.33 20.06
N THR A 325 -6.11 5.13 19.43
CA THR A 325 -5.21 4.69 18.37
C THR A 325 -4.08 3.82 18.93
N GLY A 326 -3.63 2.84 18.16
CA GLY A 326 -2.49 1.98 18.50
C GLY A 326 -1.14 2.62 18.18
N PRO A 327 -0.02 1.98 18.59
CA PRO A 327 1.32 2.32 18.11
C PRO A 327 1.43 1.97 16.62
N GLN A 328 1.91 2.92 15.81
CA GLN A 328 2.07 2.74 14.36
C GLN A 328 3.54 2.82 13.97
N THR A 329 4.21 3.88 14.42
CA THR A 329 5.62 4.16 14.07
C THR A 329 6.59 3.71 15.14
N GLU A 330 6.12 3.58 16.38
CA GLU A 330 6.97 3.23 17.53
C GLU A 330 7.64 1.86 17.39
N ASP A 331 6.99 0.88 16.77
CA ASP A 331 7.53 -0.47 16.63
C ASP A 331 8.87 -0.47 15.87
N LEU A 332 8.92 0.17 14.69
CA LEU A 332 10.14 0.30 13.92
C LEU A 332 11.18 1.18 14.62
N ARG A 333 10.74 2.21 15.36
CA ARG A 333 11.65 3.02 16.21
C ARG A 333 12.34 2.15 17.26
N LEU A 334 11.60 1.30 17.97
CA LEU A 334 12.15 0.42 19.01
C LEU A 334 13.08 -0.64 18.43
N LEU A 335 12.78 -1.19 17.25
CA LEU A 335 13.67 -2.14 16.57
C LEU A 335 14.96 -1.48 16.09
N ARG A 336 14.87 -0.27 15.50
CA ARG A 336 16.03 0.56 15.18
C ARG A 336 16.88 0.79 16.42
N ASP A 337 16.28 1.28 17.51
CA ASP A 337 16.99 1.53 18.76
C ASP A 337 17.67 0.24 19.29
N GLY A 338 16.99 -0.91 19.18
CA GLY A 338 17.53 -2.23 19.51
C GLY A 338 18.78 -2.60 18.73
N LEU A 339 18.77 -2.40 17.41
CA LEU A 339 19.95 -2.58 16.55
C LEU A 339 21.11 -1.65 16.97
N HIS A 340 20.83 -0.49 17.58
CA HIS A 340 21.83 0.42 18.16
C HIS A 340 22.12 0.17 19.65
N GLY A 341 21.65 -0.95 20.22
CA GLY A 341 21.98 -1.39 21.58
C GLY A 341 21.16 -0.69 22.66
N ARG A 342 19.94 -0.26 22.33
CA ARG A 342 19.08 0.55 23.21
C ARG A 342 17.67 -0.06 23.32
N GLY A 343 16.99 0.28 24.41
CA GLY A 343 15.61 -0.15 24.63
C GLY A 343 15.45 -1.66 24.87
N PRO A 344 14.21 -2.18 24.79
CA PRO A 344 13.91 -3.59 25.07
C PRO A 344 14.65 -4.59 24.17
N PHE A 345 14.96 -4.19 22.93
CA PHE A 345 15.64 -5.01 21.93
C PHE A 345 17.16 -4.77 21.86
N ALA A 346 17.78 -4.19 22.89
CA ALA A 346 19.21 -3.84 22.88
C ALA A 346 20.16 -5.02 22.56
N TYR A 347 19.72 -6.26 22.82
CA TYR A 347 20.49 -7.47 22.50
C TYR A 347 20.69 -7.66 20.98
N LEU A 348 19.81 -7.11 20.13
CA LEU A 348 19.93 -7.20 18.67
C LEU A 348 21.23 -6.61 18.16
N ALA A 349 21.78 -5.57 18.80
CA ALA A 349 23.06 -4.99 18.41
C ALA A 349 24.22 -5.99 18.50
N ASN A 350 24.19 -6.87 19.52
CA ASN A 350 25.22 -7.88 19.75
C ASN A 350 24.96 -9.14 18.91
N ASP A 351 23.70 -9.51 18.76
CA ASP A 351 23.32 -10.70 17.99
C ASP A 351 23.50 -10.44 16.49
N PHE A 352 23.31 -9.21 16.01
CA PHE A 352 23.40 -8.84 14.59
C PHE A 352 24.48 -7.77 14.37
N PRO A 353 25.77 -8.12 14.57
CA PRO A 353 26.88 -7.23 14.27
C PRO A 353 26.95 -7.00 12.76
N VAL A 354 27.34 -5.80 12.35
CA VAL A 354 27.46 -5.47 10.94
C VAL A 354 28.78 -5.97 10.37
N LYS A 355 28.68 -6.98 9.51
CA LYS A 355 29.80 -7.54 8.75
C LYS A 355 29.35 -7.79 7.32
N ALA A 356 29.96 -7.09 6.36
CA ALA A 356 29.78 -7.38 4.94
C ALA A 356 30.67 -8.56 4.54
N ARG A 357 30.17 -9.38 3.62
CA ARG A 357 30.93 -10.37 2.88
C ARG A 357 30.78 -10.10 1.39
N ALA A 358 31.81 -9.62 0.73
CA ALA A 358 31.82 -9.43 -0.72
C ALA A 358 32.02 -10.78 -1.44
N PHE A 359 31.35 -10.95 -2.58
CA PHE A 359 31.61 -12.06 -3.48
C PHE A 359 32.89 -11.78 -4.27
N GLU A 360 33.72 -12.82 -4.44
CA GLU A 360 34.82 -12.74 -5.39
C GLU A 360 34.24 -12.48 -6.79
N ALA A 361 34.75 -11.44 -7.45
CA ALA A 361 34.49 -11.14 -8.84
C ALA A 361 35.52 -11.85 -9.73
N ALA A 362 36.80 -11.89 -9.36
CA ALA A 362 37.88 -12.30 -10.25
C ALA A 362 38.09 -13.83 -10.34
N GLY A 363 38.05 -14.38 -11.55
CA GLY A 363 38.34 -15.79 -11.82
C GLY A 363 37.85 -16.28 -13.18
N LEU A 364 38.25 -17.50 -13.57
CA LEU A 364 37.90 -18.13 -14.85
C LEU A 364 36.78 -19.18 -14.76
N ALA A 365 36.35 -19.53 -13.55
CA ALA A 365 35.33 -20.53 -13.28
C ALA A 365 34.39 -20.04 -12.18
N ARG A 366 33.15 -20.53 -12.16
CA ARG A 366 32.17 -20.14 -11.15
C ARG A 366 32.57 -20.66 -9.76
N GLU A 367 32.98 -21.92 -9.67
CA GLU A 367 33.52 -22.50 -8.45
C GLU A 367 35.01 -22.17 -8.31
N GLN A 368 35.40 -21.67 -7.13
CA GLN A 368 36.76 -21.22 -6.83
C GLN A 368 37.51 -22.24 -5.97
N THR A 369 37.89 -23.35 -6.60
CA THR A 369 38.80 -24.38 -6.07
C THR A 369 40.27 -23.97 -6.16
N ASP A 370 41.17 -24.69 -5.49
CA ASP A 370 42.62 -24.45 -5.58
C ASP A 370 43.14 -24.53 -7.03
N GLU A 371 42.60 -25.47 -7.81
CA GLU A 371 42.94 -25.70 -9.22
C GLU A 371 42.49 -24.55 -10.11
N THR A 372 41.24 -24.09 -9.96
CA THR A 372 40.68 -22.99 -10.76
C THR A 372 41.33 -21.64 -10.41
N ARG A 373 41.68 -21.42 -9.13
CA ARG A 373 42.47 -20.26 -8.70
C ARG A 373 43.89 -20.28 -9.28
N ASP A 374 44.54 -21.45 -9.34
CA ASP A 374 45.86 -21.60 -9.95
C ASP A 374 45.82 -21.34 -11.47
N LEU A 375 44.78 -21.82 -12.16
CA LEU A 375 44.55 -21.50 -13.57
C LEU A 375 44.38 -19.99 -13.81
N ALA A 376 43.59 -19.31 -12.97
CA ALA A 376 43.43 -17.86 -13.05
C ALA A 376 44.77 -17.13 -12.82
N ARG A 377 45.56 -17.51 -11.80
CA ARG A 377 46.88 -16.93 -11.52
C ARG A 377 47.87 -17.07 -12.67
N LYS A 378 47.79 -18.15 -13.45
CA LYS A 378 48.63 -18.38 -14.63
C LYS A 378 48.15 -17.66 -15.88
N SER A 379 46.90 -17.17 -15.90
CA SER A 379 46.34 -16.48 -17.05
C SER A 379 46.78 -15.01 -17.12
N PRO A 380 47.33 -14.53 -18.25
CA PRO A 380 47.65 -13.11 -18.43
C PRO A 380 46.44 -12.18 -18.33
N SER A 381 45.26 -12.61 -18.80
CA SER A 381 44.03 -11.79 -18.76
C SER A 381 43.53 -11.54 -17.34
N CYS A 382 43.90 -12.40 -16.38
CA CYS A 382 43.46 -12.31 -14.99
C CYS A 382 44.36 -11.42 -14.11
N GLN A 383 45.56 -11.04 -14.54
CA GLN A 383 46.54 -10.36 -13.68
C GLN A 383 46.04 -9.02 -13.13
N GLY A 384 45.16 -8.32 -13.87
CA GLY A 384 44.53 -7.08 -13.42
C GLY A 384 43.46 -7.35 -12.37
N ALA A 385 42.48 -8.20 -12.69
CA ALA A 385 41.34 -8.53 -11.83
C ALA A 385 41.78 -9.17 -10.50
N LEU A 386 42.82 -10.01 -10.51
CA LEU A 386 43.32 -10.69 -9.32
C LEU A 386 43.98 -9.76 -8.28
N LYS A 387 44.33 -8.52 -8.64
CA LYS A 387 44.81 -7.52 -7.67
C LYS A 387 43.70 -6.85 -6.89
N ARG A 388 42.46 -6.96 -7.37
CA ARG A 388 41.26 -6.40 -6.74
C ARG A 388 40.12 -7.41 -6.91
N PRO A 389 40.24 -8.60 -6.29
CA PRO A 389 39.40 -9.74 -6.62
C PRO A 389 37.91 -9.59 -6.28
N TYR A 390 37.49 -8.53 -5.59
CA TYR A 390 36.11 -8.33 -5.10
C TYR A 390 35.32 -7.23 -5.81
N ILE A 391 35.92 -6.60 -6.84
CA ILE A 391 35.25 -5.53 -7.59
C ILE A 391 35.10 -5.89 -9.06
N ALA A 392 33.99 -5.46 -9.66
CA ALA A 392 33.76 -5.48 -11.08
C ALA A 392 34.05 -4.10 -11.67
N LYS A 393 35.29 -3.88 -12.17
CA LYS A 393 35.70 -2.60 -12.80
C LYS A 393 34.95 -2.39 -14.11
N LEU A 394 34.18 -1.31 -14.19
CA LEU A 394 33.26 -1.12 -15.31
C LEU A 394 33.95 -0.89 -16.65
N ASP A 395 35.07 -0.14 -16.69
CA ASP A 395 35.79 0.15 -17.94
C ASP A 395 36.24 -1.13 -18.67
N ALA A 396 36.45 -2.23 -17.94
CA ALA A 396 36.79 -3.53 -18.51
C ALA A 396 35.57 -4.32 -19.03
N LEU A 397 34.35 -3.94 -18.61
CA LEU A 397 33.12 -4.72 -18.79
C LEU A 397 32.09 -4.05 -19.70
N LEU A 398 32.29 -2.78 -20.11
CA LEU A 398 31.32 -2.03 -20.93
C LEU A 398 30.80 -2.78 -22.18
N PRO A 399 31.64 -3.48 -22.98
CA PRO A 399 31.13 -4.25 -24.13
C PRO A 399 30.19 -5.40 -23.73
N GLN A 400 30.50 -6.10 -22.64
CA GLN A 400 29.73 -7.23 -22.09
C GLN A 400 28.45 -6.75 -21.40
N PHE A 401 28.51 -5.59 -20.74
CA PHE A 401 27.36 -4.96 -20.11
C PHE A 401 26.27 -4.61 -21.10
N ARG A 402 26.59 -4.32 -22.37
CA ARG A 402 25.57 -4.12 -23.40
C ARG A 402 24.70 -5.36 -23.58
N GLN A 403 25.33 -6.54 -23.68
CA GLN A 403 24.63 -7.80 -23.84
C GLN A 403 23.86 -8.16 -22.56
N PHE A 404 24.45 -7.92 -21.39
CA PHE A 404 23.78 -8.12 -20.10
C PHE A 404 22.53 -7.23 -19.96
N ILE A 405 22.63 -5.95 -20.31
CA ILE A 405 21.51 -5.01 -20.24
C ILE A 405 20.38 -5.40 -21.19
N ASP A 406 20.72 -5.82 -22.41
CA ASP A 406 19.74 -6.29 -23.39
C ASP A 406 19.02 -7.55 -22.90
N GLU A 407 19.78 -8.56 -22.43
CA GLU A 407 19.23 -9.85 -22.00
C GLU A 407 18.41 -9.76 -20.70
N PHE A 408 18.88 -9.02 -19.69
CA PHE A 408 18.30 -9.03 -18.34
C PHE A 408 17.38 -7.84 -18.04
N PHE A 409 17.49 -6.74 -18.79
CA PHE A 409 16.64 -5.57 -18.63
C PHE A 409 15.84 -5.22 -19.90
N GLY A 410 15.98 -5.97 -21.00
CA GLY A 410 15.24 -5.75 -22.25
C GLY A 410 15.55 -4.42 -22.93
N LEU A 411 16.69 -3.80 -22.58
CA LEU A 411 17.09 -2.47 -23.04
C LEU A 411 18.07 -2.57 -24.20
N SER A 412 17.69 -2.04 -25.35
CA SER A 412 18.50 -2.05 -26.58
C SER A 412 18.54 -0.69 -27.27
N GLY A 413 19.34 -0.58 -28.34
CA GLY A 413 19.40 0.63 -29.16
C GLY A 413 19.89 1.89 -28.41
N PRO A 414 19.37 3.08 -28.76
CA PRO A 414 19.84 4.36 -28.21
C PRO A 414 19.65 4.53 -26.70
N GLU A 415 18.61 3.92 -26.12
CA GLU A 415 18.37 3.97 -24.66
C GLU A 415 19.46 3.20 -23.90
N ALA A 416 19.85 2.02 -24.41
CA ALA A 416 20.99 1.27 -23.88
C ALA A 416 22.31 2.03 -24.04
N ASP A 417 22.50 2.74 -25.17
CA ASP A 417 23.70 3.56 -25.39
C ASP A 417 23.80 4.72 -24.38
N LEU A 418 22.68 5.39 -24.08
CA LEU A 418 22.64 6.43 -23.03
C LEU A 418 22.93 5.87 -21.65
N LEU A 419 22.35 4.72 -21.31
CA LEU A 419 22.61 4.06 -20.03
C LEU A 419 24.10 3.72 -19.90
N LEU A 420 24.69 3.08 -20.91
CA LEU A 420 26.11 2.75 -20.94
C LEU A 420 27.01 3.99 -20.86
N GLU A 421 26.64 5.09 -21.53
CA GLU A 421 27.36 6.36 -21.41
C GLU A 421 27.31 6.91 -19.98
N SER A 422 26.14 6.88 -19.34
CA SER A 422 26.00 7.33 -17.95
C SER A 422 26.83 6.47 -17.00
N LEU A 423 26.90 5.16 -17.24
CA LEU A 423 27.61 4.22 -16.39
C LEU A 423 29.12 4.46 -16.41
N LYS A 424 29.71 5.09 -17.44
CA LYS A 424 31.13 5.46 -17.46
C LYS A 424 31.59 6.32 -16.27
N GLU A 425 30.65 6.89 -15.53
CA GLU A 425 30.86 7.68 -14.31
C GLU A 425 31.03 6.79 -13.05
N VAL A 426 30.64 5.53 -13.13
CA VAL A 426 30.87 4.47 -12.13
C VAL A 426 32.26 3.88 -12.35
N ASP A 427 33.03 3.73 -11.28
CA ASP A 427 34.34 3.10 -11.32
C ASP A 427 34.22 1.57 -11.23
N HIS A 428 33.46 1.08 -10.25
CA HIS A 428 33.26 -0.35 -10.05
C HIS A 428 31.93 -0.67 -9.35
N PHE A 429 31.54 -1.95 -9.45
CA PHE A 429 30.47 -2.54 -8.67
C PHE A 429 31.02 -3.56 -7.65
N VAL A 430 30.33 -3.68 -6.52
CA VAL A 430 30.56 -4.70 -5.51
C VAL A 430 29.25 -5.42 -5.25
N LEU A 431 29.30 -6.76 -5.18
CA LEU A 431 28.18 -7.58 -4.74
C LEU A 431 28.60 -8.23 -3.44
N GLY A 432 27.67 -8.32 -2.49
CA GLY A 432 27.96 -8.96 -1.22
C GLY A 432 26.71 -9.26 -0.42
N THR A 433 26.94 -9.74 0.80
CA THR A 433 25.88 -10.03 1.76
C THR A 433 26.21 -9.50 3.14
N PHE A 434 25.18 -9.36 3.98
CA PHE A 434 25.32 -9.14 5.42
C PHE A 434 24.16 -9.80 6.17
N GLU A 435 24.33 -10.01 7.47
CA GLU A 435 23.30 -10.62 8.33
C GLU A 435 22.32 -9.58 8.90
N SER A 436 21.03 -9.86 8.84
CA SER A 436 19.93 -9.05 9.39
C SER A 436 19.01 -9.88 10.28
N PRO A 437 18.39 -9.32 11.34
CA PRO A 437 17.33 -10.01 12.06
C PRO A 437 16.10 -10.20 11.18
N TYR A 438 15.53 -11.40 11.21
CA TYR A 438 14.34 -11.77 10.45
C TYR A 438 13.17 -12.09 11.39
N PHE A 439 12.03 -11.47 11.12
CA PHE A 439 10.82 -11.54 11.97
C PHE A 439 9.59 -12.07 11.22
N LEU A 440 9.68 -12.33 9.92
CA LEU A 440 8.57 -12.69 9.02
C LEU A 440 8.22 -14.19 8.99
N GLY A 441 8.72 -14.99 9.92
CA GLY A 441 8.45 -16.43 9.92
C GLY A 441 9.47 -17.24 10.69
N GLU A 442 9.36 -18.57 10.59
CA GLU A 442 10.30 -19.51 11.22
C GLU A 442 11.60 -19.68 10.43
N ASP A 443 11.51 -19.63 9.10
CA ASP A 443 12.61 -19.95 8.19
C ASP A 443 12.62 -18.96 7.01
N PRO A 444 13.62 -18.07 6.89
CA PRO A 444 13.71 -17.14 5.76
C PRO A 444 13.95 -17.83 4.41
N ALA A 445 14.38 -19.09 4.41
CA ALA A 445 14.51 -19.89 3.19
C ALA A 445 13.19 -20.51 2.72
N ARG A 446 12.10 -20.35 3.49
CA ARG A 446 10.76 -20.85 3.17
C ARG A 446 9.72 -19.79 3.54
N GLU A 447 9.38 -18.97 2.57
CA GLU A 447 8.41 -17.89 2.78
C GLU A 447 7.04 -18.47 3.17
N ASP A 448 6.50 -17.97 4.28
CA ASP A 448 5.20 -18.35 4.84
C ASP A 448 4.23 -17.18 4.63
N PRO A 449 3.12 -17.34 3.88
CA PRO A 449 2.17 -16.27 3.65
C PRO A 449 1.46 -15.79 4.93
N ASP A 450 1.46 -16.59 6.01
CA ASP A 450 0.96 -16.17 7.33
C ASP A 450 2.04 -15.54 8.23
N GLY A 451 3.28 -15.54 7.76
CA GLY A 451 4.44 -14.99 8.43
C GLY A 451 4.25 -13.50 8.77
N ARG A 452 4.47 -13.14 10.03
CA ARG A 452 4.28 -11.78 10.55
C ARG A 452 5.10 -11.56 11.82
N PHE A 453 5.26 -10.30 12.22
CA PHE A 453 6.00 -9.93 13.41
C PHE A 453 5.24 -10.37 14.65
N GLU A 454 5.87 -11.24 15.46
CA GLU A 454 5.36 -11.71 16.74
C GLU A 454 6.35 -11.36 17.85
N LEU A 455 6.34 -10.07 18.20
CA LEU A 455 7.26 -9.44 19.13
C LEU A 455 6.50 -8.75 20.26
N ASP A 456 7.02 -8.86 21.48
CA ASP A 456 6.60 -8.07 22.63
C ASP A 456 7.50 -6.84 22.73
N TYR A 457 6.95 -5.70 22.35
CA TYR A 457 7.67 -4.41 22.32
C TYR A 457 7.94 -3.83 23.72
N THR A 458 7.35 -4.39 24.77
CA THR A 458 7.63 -3.97 26.16
C THR A 458 8.78 -4.76 26.77
N THR A 459 8.85 -6.07 26.51
CA THR A 459 9.89 -6.95 27.09
C THR A 459 11.07 -7.22 26.16
N GLY A 460 10.94 -6.90 24.87
CA GLY A 460 11.95 -7.20 23.86
C GLY A 460 11.98 -8.68 23.45
N LYS A 461 11.02 -9.50 23.89
CA LYS A 461 10.99 -10.93 23.58
C LYS A 461 10.18 -11.19 22.31
N GLY A 462 10.50 -12.27 21.60
CA GLY A 462 9.72 -12.73 20.48
C GLY A 462 10.54 -13.59 19.53
N ARG A 463 9.96 -13.89 18.37
CA ARG A 463 10.62 -14.70 17.36
C ARG A 463 11.63 -13.86 16.59
N VAL A 464 12.91 -14.20 16.72
CA VAL A 464 13.99 -13.58 15.94
C VAL A 464 14.79 -14.68 15.27
N ARG A 465 14.93 -14.59 13.95
CA ARG A 465 15.77 -15.46 13.12
C ARG A 465 16.88 -14.63 12.46
N ARG A 466 17.77 -15.29 11.74
CA ARG A 466 18.81 -14.65 10.94
C ARG A 466 18.50 -14.85 9.49
N ASP A 467 18.61 -13.80 8.70
CA ASP A 467 18.58 -13.89 7.25
C ASP A 467 19.81 -13.19 6.67
N THR A 468 20.24 -13.67 5.51
CA THR A 468 21.38 -13.16 4.77
C THR A 468 20.87 -12.22 3.68
N VAL A 469 21.07 -10.92 3.88
CA VAL A 469 20.64 -9.88 2.94
C VAL A 469 21.70 -9.72 1.86
N HIS A 470 21.30 -9.85 0.59
CA HIS A 470 22.14 -9.59 -0.57
C HIS A 470 22.12 -8.10 -0.96
N PHE A 471 23.26 -7.56 -1.37
CA PHE A 471 23.40 -6.17 -1.81
C PHE A 471 24.23 -6.03 -3.10
N TRP A 472 23.85 -5.02 -3.87
CA TRP A 472 24.60 -4.43 -4.98
C TRP A 472 25.07 -3.04 -4.57
N LEU A 473 26.34 -2.72 -4.82
CA LEU A 473 26.93 -1.41 -4.53
C LEU A 473 27.58 -0.86 -5.80
N SER A 474 27.28 0.39 -6.14
CA SER A 474 27.94 1.14 -7.20
C SER A 474 28.82 2.23 -6.60
N VAL A 475 30.09 2.27 -7.02
CA VAL A 475 31.08 3.24 -6.53
C VAL A 475 31.45 4.23 -7.65
N PRO A 476 31.27 5.55 -7.46
CA PRO A 476 31.62 6.55 -8.48
C PRO A 476 33.12 6.64 -8.76
N LYS A 477 33.47 7.17 -9.94
CA LYS A 477 34.85 7.60 -10.21
C LYS A 477 35.24 8.81 -9.38
N ALA A 478 36.45 8.79 -8.83
CA ALA A 478 37.02 9.95 -8.15
C ALA A 478 37.24 11.11 -9.15
N LYS A 479 36.81 12.31 -8.75
CA LYS A 479 36.97 13.57 -9.48
C LYS A 479 37.37 14.68 -8.50
N PRO A 480 37.93 15.82 -8.96
CA PRO A 480 38.21 16.94 -8.06
C PRO A 480 36.98 17.32 -7.21
N GLY A 481 37.13 17.29 -5.88
CA GLY A 481 36.04 17.56 -4.93
C GLY A 481 35.07 16.38 -4.68
N ARG A 482 35.31 15.20 -5.25
CA ARG A 482 34.51 13.98 -5.08
C ARG A 482 35.42 12.75 -5.02
N ALA A 483 35.66 12.23 -3.83
CA ALA A 483 36.54 11.07 -3.62
C ALA A 483 35.98 10.19 -2.49
N GLN A 484 36.53 8.98 -2.37
CA GLN A 484 36.18 8.06 -1.29
C GLN A 484 36.53 8.67 0.09
N PRO A 485 35.75 8.36 1.15
CA PRO A 485 34.49 7.62 1.09
C PRO A 485 33.36 8.44 0.47
N PHE A 486 32.67 7.88 -0.52
CA PHE A 486 31.55 8.56 -1.17
C PHE A 486 30.27 8.55 -0.31
N PRO A 487 29.43 9.61 -0.36
CA PRO A 487 28.06 9.56 0.14
C PRO A 487 27.25 8.49 -0.58
N VAL A 488 26.29 7.88 0.11
CA VAL A 488 25.54 6.73 -0.40
C VAL A 488 24.05 6.98 -0.36
N THR A 489 23.38 6.70 -1.47
CA THR A 489 21.93 6.53 -1.50
C THR A 489 21.59 5.04 -1.35
N THR A 490 20.85 4.67 -0.31
CA THR A 490 20.20 3.35 -0.28
C THR A 490 19.05 3.35 -1.28
N TRP A 491 19.02 2.34 -2.13
CA TRP A 491 18.00 2.17 -3.17
C TRP A 491 17.07 1.02 -2.80
N SER A 492 15.77 1.31 -2.79
CA SER A 492 14.72 0.29 -2.66
C SER A 492 14.05 0.10 -4.01
N HIS A 493 13.92 -1.16 -4.45
CA HIS A 493 13.39 -1.51 -5.77
C HIS A 493 11.87 -1.72 -5.77
N GLY A 494 11.26 -1.69 -6.94
CA GLY A 494 9.83 -1.96 -7.14
C GLY A 494 9.41 -3.42 -6.89
N THR A 495 8.09 -3.67 -6.94
CA THR A 495 7.50 -5.02 -6.86
C THR A 495 8.12 -5.94 -7.91
N THR A 496 8.44 -7.18 -7.52
CA THR A 496 9.10 -8.23 -8.34
C THR A 496 10.52 -7.92 -8.85
N LEU A 497 11.03 -6.70 -8.66
CA LEU A 497 12.39 -6.33 -9.03
C LEU A 497 13.40 -6.82 -7.99
N ASN A 498 14.61 -6.28 -7.98
CA ASN A 498 15.70 -6.73 -7.11
C ASN A 498 16.76 -5.63 -6.97
N GLY A 499 17.75 -5.86 -6.12
CA GLY A 499 18.84 -4.92 -5.82
C GLY A 499 19.66 -4.52 -7.05
N ALA A 500 19.65 -5.31 -8.14
CA ALA A 500 20.35 -4.98 -9.38
C ALA A 500 19.71 -3.81 -10.14
N GLU A 501 18.52 -3.33 -9.76
CA GLU A 501 17.90 -2.15 -10.38
C GLU A 501 18.81 -0.91 -10.34
N ILE A 502 19.74 -0.84 -9.38
CA ILE A 502 20.72 0.26 -9.33
C ILE A 502 21.55 0.36 -10.62
N LEU A 503 21.73 -0.72 -11.39
CA LEU A 503 22.43 -0.70 -12.67
C LEU A 503 21.79 0.27 -13.67
N LEU A 504 20.48 0.49 -13.58
CA LEU A 504 19.75 1.40 -14.47
C LEU A 504 19.91 2.88 -14.07
N ARG A 505 20.47 3.17 -12.89
CA ARG A 505 20.46 4.52 -12.29
C ARG A 505 21.81 5.01 -11.80
N ALA A 506 22.72 4.09 -11.49
CA ALA A 506 24.02 4.36 -10.85
C ALA A 506 24.84 5.42 -11.60
N GLY A 507 24.79 5.43 -12.93
CA GLY A 507 25.49 6.44 -13.74
C GLY A 507 25.06 7.87 -13.41
N SER A 508 23.75 8.14 -13.34
CA SER A 508 23.22 9.47 -13.03
C SER A 508 23.53 9.92 -11.60
N PHE A 509 23.59 8.99 -10.64
CA PHE A 509 24.01 9.27 -9.26
C PHE A 509 25.52 9.55 -9.18
N ALA A 510 26.33 8.74 -9.87
CA ALA A 510 27.78 8.89 -9.93
C ALA A 510 28.22 10.22 -10.57
N LYS A 511 27.47 10.75 -11.54
CA LYS A 511 27.67 12.10 -12.10
C LYS A 511 27.67 13.23 -11.07
N GLN A 512 27.09 13.00 -9.89
CA GLN A 512 27.08 13.95 -8.76
C GLN A 512 27.92 13.48 -7.57
N GLY A 513 28.67 12.38 -7.71
CA GLY A 513 29.50 11.80 -6.65
C GLY A 513 28.72 11.03 -5.60
N LEU A 514 27.53 10.52 -5.93
CA LEU A 514 26.76 9.65 -5.06
C LEU A 514 26.95 8.18 -5.46
N ALA A 515 27.36 7.36 -4.49
CA ALA A 515 27.27 5.91 -4.59
C ALA A 515 25.82 5.44 -4.38
N MET A 516 25.48 4.26 -4.89
CA MET A 516 24.18 3.62 -4.62
C MET A 516 24.38 2.22 -4.03
N ILE A 517 23.58 1.87 -3.02
CA ILE A 517 23.48 0.50 -2.54
C ILE A 517 22.04 0.01 -2.65
N GLY A 518 21.80 -1.00 -3.48
CA GLY A 518 20.51 -1.69 -3.59
C GLY A 518 20.57 -3.00 -2.83
N ILE A 519 19.55 -3.32 -2.04
CA ILE A 519 19.44 -4.62 -1.36
C ILE A 519 18.28 -5.42 -1.92
N ASP A 520 18.38 -6.73 -1.87
CA ASP A 520 17.24 -7.62 -2.12
C ASP A 520 16.33 -7.65 -0.88
N MET A 521 15.10 -7.19 -1.06
CA MET A 521 14.05 -7.26 -0.03
C MET A 521 13.64 -8.72 0.24
N PRO A 522 12.91 -9.03 1.33
CA PRO A 522 12.44 -10.39 1.60
C PRO A 522 11.77 -11.01 0.36
N GLY A 523 12.15 -12.24 0.02
CA GLY A 523 11.62 -12.96 -1.14
C GLY A 523 12.05 -12.42 -2.52
N HIS A 524 12.93 -11.41 -2.62
CA HIS A 524 13.34 -10.82 -3.90
C HIS A 524 14.76 -11.21 -4.30
N GLY A 525 15.05 -11.18 -5.60
CA GLY A 525 16.37 -11.44 -6.15
C GLY A 525 16.39 -11.46 -7.66
N LEU A 526 17.56 -11.31 -8.27
CA LEU A 526 17.70 -11.55 -9.71
C LEU A 526 17.70 -13.05 -9.97
N VAL A 527 16.71 -13.54 -10.70
CA VAL A 527 16.54 -14.96 -11.00
C VAL A 527 17.16 -15.27 -12.36
N LEU A 528 18.16 -16.15 -12.37
CA LEU A 528 18.81 -16.64 -13.60
C LEU A 528 18.33 -18.05 -13.90
N THR A 529 17.91 -18.31 -15.15
CA THR A 529 17.69 -19.68 -15.62
C THR A 529 19.03 -20.40 -15.83
N PRO A 530 19.07 -21.75 -15.85
CA PRO A 530 20.30 -22.49 -16.13
C PRO A 530 20.97 -22.11 -17.45
N GLY A 531 20.18 -21.76 -18.47
CA GLY A 531 20.70 -21.28 -19.76
C GLY A 531 21.34 -19.89 -19.66
N GLN A 532 20.74 -18.98 -18.89
CA GLN A 532 21.29 -17.66 -18.63
C GLN A 532 22.56 -17.70 -17.77
N GLU A 533 22.65 -18.61 -16.81
CA GLU A 533 23.88 -18.83 -16.05
C GLU A 533 25.04 -19.23 -16.97
N GLN A 534 24.83 -20.21 -17.84
CA GLN A 534 25.84 -20.66 -18.81
C GLN A 534 26.27 -19.55 -19.78
N LEU A 535 25.31 -18.73 -20.22
CA LEU A 535 25.58 -17.58 -21.07
C LEU A 535 26.42 -16.53 -20.33
N ALA A 536 26.06 -16.20 -19.08
CA ALA A 536 26.81 -15.25 -18.25
C ALA A 536 28.25 -15.73 -18.01
N GLU A 537 28.44 -17.03 -17.73
CA GLU A 537 29.78 -17.61 -17.58
C GLU A 537 30.63 -17.47 -18.86
N ALA A 538 30.04 -17.69 -20.03
CA ALA A 538 30.73 -17.56 -21.31
C ALA A 538 31.16 -16.10 -21.58
N ILE A 539 30.27 -15.14 -21.30
CA ILE A 539 30.51 -13.71 -21.47
C ILE A 539 31.64 -13.23 -20.54
N PHE A 540 31.59 -13.60 -19.26
CA PHE A 540 32.50 -13.09 -18.23
C PHE A 540 33.89 -13.74 -18.20
N ARG A 541 34.08 -14.83 -18.95
CA ARG A 541 35.36 -15.55 -19.01
C ARG A 541 36.49 -14.72 -19.60
N GLU A 542 36.22 -13.88 -20.60
CA GLU A 542 37.26 -13.09 -21.29
C GLU A 542 37.91 -12.05 -20.36
N GLN A 543 37.12 -11.45 -19.46
CA GLN A 543 37.56 -10.41 -18.51
C GLN A 543 37.98 -10.98 -17.16
N CYS A 544 38.01 -12.32 -17.03
CA CYS A 544 38.33 -13.02 -15.79
C CYS A 544 37.43 -12.59 -14.62
N ILE A 545 36.12 -12.52 -14.85
CA ILE A 545 35.13 -12.17 -13.83
C ILE A 545 34.00 -13.20 -13.64
N VAL A 546 34.25 -14.47 -13.98
CA VAL A 546 33.23 -15.54 -13.92
C VAL A 546 32.64 -15.76 -12.51
N PRO A 547 33.42 -15.73 -11.41
CA PRO A 547 32.88 -15.88 -10.06
C PRO A 547 31.73 -14.93 -9.70
N TRP A 548 31.69 -13.76 -10.36
CA TRP A 548 30.66 -12.76 -10.14
C TRP A 548 29.23 -13.29 -10.37
N VAL A 549 29.06 -14.30 -11.24
CA VAL A 549 27.78 -14.99 -11.48
C VAL A 549 27.16 -15.53 -10.18
N ASN A 550 27.98 -16.01 -9.23
CA ASN A 550 27.48 -16.48 -7.94
C ASN A 550 26.84 -15.36 -7.13
N GLY A 551 27.45 -14.17 -7.13
CA GLY A 551 26.88 -13.00 -6.47
C GLY A 551 25.54 -12.64 -7.11
N VAL A 552 25.51 -12.56 -8.44
CA VAL A 552 24.30 -12.23 -9.21
C VAL A 552 23.13 -13.19 -8.90
N ALA A 553 23.40 -14.49 -8.78
CA ALA A 553 22.39 -15.53 -8.52
C ALA A 553 22.04 -15.72 -7.02
N SER A 554 22.67 -14.96 -6.11
CA SER A 554 22.56 -15.15 -4.66
C SER A 554 21.40 -14.39 -3.96
N GLY A 555 20.47 -13.84 -4.75
CA GLY A 555 19.31 -13.15 -4.20
C GLY A 555 18.39 -14.05 -3.35
N ARG A 556 17.41 -13.43 -2.69
CA ARG A 556 16.50 -14.04 -1.70
C ARG A 556 15.19 -14.58 -2.29
N ALA A 557 15.07 -14.65 -3.62
CA ALA A 557 13.89 -15.20 -4.28
C ALA A 557 13.81 -16.73 -4.12
N HIS A 558 12.60 -17.25 -3.94
CA HIS A 558 12.31 -18.68 -3.78
C HIS A 558 11.30 -19.15 -4.81
N ASP A 559 11.29 -20.44 -5.12
CA ASP A 559 10.23 -21.05 -5.95
C ASP A 559 8.98 -21.25 -5.08
N LEU A 560 7.97 -20.42 -5.29
CA LEU A 560 6.75 -20.34 -4.47
C LEU A 560 5.55 -21.01 -5.16
N ASP A 561 5.56 -21.12 -6.49
CA ASP A 561 4.55 -21.82 -7.28
C ASP A 561 4.94 -23.26 -7.68
N GLU A 562 6.13 -23.70 -7.25
CA GLU A 562 6.71 -25.02 -7.45
C GLU A 562 7.00 -25.37 -8.92
N ASP A 563 7.18 -24.38 -9.82
CA ASP A 563 7.47 -24.62 -11.25
C ASP A 563 8.95 -24.89 -11.58
N GLY A 564 9.84 -24.76 -10.58
CA GLY A 564 11.29 -24.91 -10.72
C GLY A 564 12.03 -23.59 -10.98
N THR A 565 11.31 -22.48 -11.10
CA THR A 565 11.82 -21.11 -11.23
C THR A 565 11.54 -20.36 -9.95
N ARG A 566 12.44 -19.44 -9.56
CA ARG A 566 12.22 -18.62 -8.37
C ARG A 566 11.30 -17.43 -8.70
N ASP A 567 10.44 -17.09 -7.76
CA ASP A 567 9.44 -16.02 -7.84
C ASP A 567 9.88 -14.80 -7.04
N SER A 568 10.62 -13.89 -7.67
CA SER A 568 11.05 -12.65 -7.01
C SER A 568 9.83 -11.84 -6.54
N GLY A 569 9.69 -11.67 -5.23
CA GLY A 569 8.64 -10.88 -4.61
C GLY A 569 7.24 -11.48 -4.70
N GLY A 570 7.08 -12.80 -4.86
CA GLY A 570 5.78 -13.42 -5.12
C GLY A 570 4.72 -13.21 -4.02
N TYR A 571 5.13 -13.08 -2.74
CA TYR A 571 4.21 -12.83 -1.61
C TYR A 571 4.27 -11.42 -1.01
N ILE A 572 4.97 -10.48 -1.66
CA ILE A 572 5.11 -9.11 -1.13
C ILE A 572 3.76 -8.42 -0.91
N TRP A 573 2.84 -8.64 -1.85
CA TRP A 573 1.43 -8.24 -1.76
C TRP A 573 0.59 -9.50 -1.80
N SER A 574 -0.24 -9.70 -0.78
CA SER A 574 -1.18 -10.82 -0.72
C SER A 574 -2.44 -10.44 0.06
N ALA A 575 -3.46 -11.29 0.04
CA ALA A 575 -4.61 -11.11 0.91
C ALA A 575 -4.27 -11.35 2.40
N HIS A 576 -3.09 -11.88 2.73
CA HIS A 576 -2.59 -11.99 4.10
C HIS A 576 -2.10 -10.61 4.57
N ILE A 577 -3.03 -9.79 5.04
CA ILE A 577 -2.85 -8.35 5.37
C ILE A 577 -1.60 -8.10 6.24
N PHE A 578 -1.41 -8.92 7.27
CA PHE A 578 -0.31 -8.76 8.23
C PHE A 578 1.05 -9.12 7.64
N HIS A 579 1.09 -10.07 6.70
CA HIS A 579 2.30 -10.43 5.96
C HIS A 579 2.70 -9.30 5.02
N SER A 580 1.76 -8.75 4.24
CA SER A 580 2.01 -7.58 3.37
C SER A 580 2.54 -6.38 4.16
N ARG A 581 1.94 -6.09 5.33
CA ARG A 581 2.43 -5.04 6.24
C ARG A 581 3.84 -5.30 6.75
N ASP A 582 4.09 -6.52 7.23
CA ASP A 582 5.34 -6.84 7.89
C ASP A 582 6.48 -7.07 6.88
N ASN A 583 6.18 -7.34 5.61
CA ASN A 583 7.14 -7.26 4.51
C ASN A 583 7.75 -5.87 4.38
N ILE A 584 6.92 -4.82 4.40
CA ILE A 584 7.40 -3.43 4.44
C ILE A 584 8.30 -3.20 5.66
N ARG A 585 7.85 -3.65 6.84
CA ARG A 585 8.57 -3.43 8.10
C ARG A 585 9.90 -4.19 8.15
N GLN A 586 9.94 -5.43 7.66
CA GLN A 586 11.17 -6.22 7.54
C GLN A 586 12.15 -5.58 6.57
N SER A 587 11.68 -5.13 5.41
CA SER A 587 12.51 -4.37 4.47
C SER A 587 13.12 -3.12 5.10
N VAL A 588 12.36 -2.37 5.93
CA VAL A 588 12.91 -1.21 6.64
C VAL A 588 13.93 -1.60 7.71
N VAL A 589 13.74 -2.73 8.40
CA VAL A 589 14.76 -3.28 9.32
C VAL A 589 16.05 -3.62 8.57
N ASP A 590 15.95 -4.27 7.40
CA ASP A 590 17.10 -4.60 6.56
C ASP A 590 17.81 -3.33 6.04
N LEU A 591 17.06 -2.27 5.73
CA LEU A 591 17.61 -0.96 5.36
C LEU A 591 18.31 -0.25 6.53
N VAL A 592 17.76 -0.29 7.75
CA VAL A 592 18.44 0.21 8.95
C VAL A 592 19.72 -0.60 9.24
N GLN A 593 19.71 -1.91 8.99
CA GLN A 593 20.91 -2.72 9.09
C GLN A 593 21.95 -2.34 8.02
N THR A 594 21.49 -1.97 6.83
CA THR A 594 22.35 -1.45 5.73
C THR A 594 23.01 -0.13 6.12
N THR A 595 22.30 0.81 6.74
CA THR A 595 22.93 2.08 7.19
C THR A 595 23.92 1.85 8.32
N ARG A 596 23.63 0.95 9.26
CA ARG A 596 24.60 0.51 10.28
C ARG A 596 25.86 -0.08 9.63
N LEU A 597 25.70 -0.89 8.59
CA LEU A 597 26.81 -1.45 7.83
C LEU A 597 27.65 -0.34 7.19
N LEU A 598 27.04 0.59 6.47
CA LEU A 598 27.75 1.72 5.86
C LEU A 598 28.46 2.60 6.91
N ARG A 599 27.87 2.76 8.10
CA ARG A 599 28.51 3.48 9.21
C ARG A 599 29.69 2.73 9.83
N SER A 600 29.75 1.42 9.69
CA SER A 600 30.89 0.61 10.17
C SER A 600 32.14 0.75 9.30
N PHE A 601 32.02 1.28 8.08
CA PHE A 601 33.12 1.60 7.17
C PHE A 601 33.82 2.90 7.59
N ASP A 602 34.28 2.94 8.84
CA ASP A 602 34.75 4.12 9.55
C ASP A 602 36.25 4.42 9.37
N GLY A 603 36.93 3.64 8.53
CA GLY A 603 38.37 3.70 8.30
C GLY A 603 39.22 3.12 9.44
N LYS A 604 38.60 2.37 10.37
CA LYS A 604 39.30 1.74 11.51
C LYS A 604 38.98 0.26 11.63
N ASN A 605 37.73 -0.14 11.40
CA ASN A 605 37.35 -1.54 11.43
C ASN A 605 38.02 -2.31 10.29
N LEU A 606 38.50 -3.51 10.59
CA LEU A 606 39.07 -4.42 9.59
C LEU A 606 37.98 -5.37 9.07
N SER A 607 38.08 -5.69 7.79
CA SER A 607 37.31 -6.75 7.15
C SER A 607 37.85 -8.12 7.56
N ASP A 608 37.01 -9.16 7.52
CA ASP A 608 37.47 -10.55 7.61
C ASP A 608 38.01 -11.05 6.24
N GLN A 609 37.94 -10.22 5.19
CA GLN A 609 38.40 -10.51 3.83
C GLN A 609 39.60 -9.65 3.43
N ASP A 610 40.49 -10.25 2.64
CA ASP A 610 41.64 -9.62 2.00
C ASP A 610 41.24 -9.18 0.59
N PHE A 611 40.98 -7.88 0.43
CA PHE A 611 40.43 -7.25 -0.76
C PHE A 611 41.47 -6.93 -1.85
N ASP A 612 42.77 -6.94 -1.53
CA ASP A 612 43.87 -6.71 -2.50
C ASP A 612 44.74 -7.97 -2.77
N GLY A 613 44.56 -9.03 -1.98
CA GLY A 613 45.25 -10.30 -2.13
C GLY A 613 46.66 -10.31 -1.55
N ASP A 614 47.03 -9.36 -0.68
CA ASP A 614 48.36 -9.26 -0.08
C ASP A 614 48.59 -10.17 1.15
N GLY A 615 47.54 -10.86 1.59
CA GLY A 615 47.51 -11.76 2.75
C GLY A 615 47.21 -11.08 4.08
N ARG A 616 46.77 -9.81 4.08
CA ARG A 616 46.41 -9.04 5.29
C ARG A 616 44.94 -8.58 5.22
N PRO A 617 44.27 -8.42 6.36
CA PRO A 617 42.93 -7.83 6.38
C PRO A 617 42.94 -6.36 5.93
N ASN A 618 42.09 -6.00 4.98
CA ASN A 618 41.85 -4.60 4.58
C ASN A 618 40.85 -3.90 5.53
N LEU A 619 40.66 -2.59 5.33
CA LEU A 619 39.61 -1.85 6.03
C LEU A 619 38.22 -2.35 5.60
N ALA A 620 37.27 -2.36 6.53
CA ALA A 620 35.89 -2.66 6.21
C ALA A 620 35.34 -1.62 5.21
N GLY A 621 34.82 -2.09 4.08
CA GLY A 621 34.31 -1.25 3.01
C GLY A 621 35.35 -0.71 2.03
N ASP A 622 36.63 -1.07 2.15
CA ASP A 622 37.70 -0.77 1.19
C ASP A 622 37.82 -1.93 0.18
N PHE A 623 36.77 -2.13 -0.64
CA PHE A 623 36.66 -3.29 -1.52
C PHE A 623 37.67 -3.26 -2.67
N ASP A 624 38.16 -2.07 -3.03
CA ASP A 624 39.17 -1.89 -4.07
C ASP A 624 40.63 -1.94 -3.56
N GLY A 625 40.80 -2.03 -2.24
CA GLY A 625 42.06 -2.29 -1.55
C GLY A 625 43.06 -1.14 -1.61
N ASP A 626 42.59 0.10 -1.71
CA ASP A 626 43.46 1.27 -1.85
C ASP A 626 43.85 1.93 -0.51
N GLY A 627 43.32 1.42 0.60
CA GLY A 627 43.57 1.91 1.96
C GLY A 627 42.54 2.94 2.44
N THR A 628 41.49 3.23 1.67
CA THR A 628 40.37 4.10 2.04
C THR A 628 39.05 3.37 1.83
N PRO A 629 38.11 3.37 2.80
CA PRO A 629 36.78 2.80 2.55
C PRO A 629 36.11 3.49 1.35
N ASP A 630 35.53 2.71 0.45
CA ASP A 630 34.92 3.20 -0.78
C ASP A 630 33.77 4.18 -0.52
N VAL A 631 32.96 3.86 0.49
CA VAL A 631 31.67 4.49 0.74
C VAL A 631 31.35 4.57 2.22
N GLY A 632 30.42 5.46 2.58
CA GLY A 632 29.87 5.51 3.93
C GLY A 632 30.81 6.14 4.95
N GLY A 633 30.97 5.49 6.11
CA GLY A 633 31.68 6.07 7.25
C GLY A 633 31.00 7.35 7.73
N SER A 634 31.71 8.48 7.70
CA SER A 634 31.14 9.79 8.05
C SER A 634 30.42 10.50 6.89
N ALA A 635 30.48 9.95 5.67
CA ALA A 635 29.84 10.55 4.50
C ALA A 635 28.29 10.55 4.65
N PRO A 636 27.58 11.54 4.08
CA PRO A 636 26.12 11.57 4.12
C PRO A 636 25.47 10.30 3.57
N LEU A 637 24.42 9.85 4.25
CA LEU A 637 23.54 8.78 3.76
C LEU A 637 22.19 9.37 3.40
N THR A 638 21.60 8.88 2.31
CA THR A 638 20.29 9.25 1.80
C THR A 638 19.52 8.01 1.39
N THR A 639 18.22 8.10 1.17
CA THR A 639 17.41 6.96 0.73
C THR A 639 16.48 7.34 -0.40
N ALA A 640 16.33 6.44 -1.37
CA ALA A 640 15.38 6.60 -2.46
C ALA A 640 14.87 5.24 -2.97
N GLY A 641 13.78 5.29 -3.73
CA GLY A 641 13.22 4.11 -4.39
C GLY A 641 12.00 4.43 -5.23
N ASN A 642 11.54 3.47 -6.01
CA ASN A 642 10.37 3.57 -6.88
C ASN A 642 9.32 2.50 -6.60
N SER A 643 8.04 2.84 -6.79
CA SER A 643 6.92 1.92 -6.56
C SER A 643 6.92 1.39 -5.12
N PHE A 644 6.93 0.07 -4.90
CA PHE A 644 7.20 -0.53 -3.59
C PHE A 644 8.45 0.05 -2.90
N GLY A 645 9.52 0.31 -3.64
CA GLY A 645 10.70 0.97 -3.12
C GLY A 645 10.48 2.42 -2.69
N GLY A 646 9.53 3.13 -3.29
CA GLY A 646 9.11 4.46 -2.85
C GLY A 646 8.45 4.42 -1.48
N ILE A 647 7.56 3.44 -1.25
CA ILE A 647 6.97 3.13 0.07
C ILE A 647 8.07 2.92 1.10
N LEU A 648 9.04 2.04 0.80
CA LEU A 648 10.15 1.73 1.69
C LEU A 648 11.02 2.95 2.00
N ALA A 649 11.38 3.75 1.00
CA ALA A 649 12.20 4.95 1.18
C ALA A 649 11.54 5.97 2.11
N MET A 650 10.22 6.18 1.98
CA MET A 650 9.47 7.09 2.85
C MET A 650 9.44 6.63 4.31
N VAL A 651 9.25 5.32 4.56
CA VAL A 651 9.27 4.78 5.93
C VAL A 651 10.69 4.77 6.49
N HIS A 652 11.67 4.30 5.71
CA HIS A 652 13.08 4.22 6.11
C HIS A 652 13.64 5.59 6.49
N GLY A 653 13.44 6.64 5.69
CA GLY A 653 13.91 7.99 6.01
C GLY A 653 13.25 8.63 7.24
N ALA A 654 12.03 8.20 7.57
CA ALA A 654 11.32 8.62 8.77
C ALA A 654 11.79 7.88 10.02
N VAL A 655 12.19 6.61 9.90
CA VAL A 655 12.65 5.79 11.01
C VAL A 655 14.13 6.00 11.31
N ASP A 656 14.99 5.94 10.30
CA ASP A 656 16.43 5.87 10.52
C ASP A 656 17.07 7.25 10.75
N HIS A 657 17.67 7.42 11.93
CA HIS A 657 18.41 8.61 12.31
C HIS A 657 19.71 8.86 11.52
N GLU A 658 20.16 7.97 10.64
CA GLU A 658 21.35 8.20 9.81
C GLU A 658 21.05 8.84 8.44
N ILE A 659 19.79 8.78 8.00
CA ILE A 659 19.36 9.24 6.67
C ILE A 659 19.15 10.76 6.64
N SER A 660 19.95 11.50 5.89
CA SER A 660 19.89 12.96 5.82
C SER A 660 18.80 13.51 4.87
N ALA A 661 18.42 12.76 3.84
CA ALA A 661 17.43 13.13 2.84
C ALA A 661 16.72 11.92 2.24
N THR A 662 15.45 12.11 1.86
CA THR A 662 14.60 11.06 1.28
C THR A 662 13.95 11.52 -0.02
N ALA A 663 13.91 10.66 -1.04
CA ALA A 663 13.10 10.88 -2.23
C ALA A 663 12.35 9.59 -2.61
N SER A 664 11.07 9.71 -2.96
CA SER A 664 10.23 8.59 -3.38
C SER A 664 9.70 8.85 -4.79
N ILE A 665 9.65 7.79 -5.59
CA ILE A 665 9.09 7.78 -6.94
C ILE A 665 7.82 6.92 -6.92
N SER A 666 6.65 7.52 -7.05
CA SER A 666 5.35 6.84 -6.98
C SER A 666 5.25 5.90 -5.77
N GLY A 667 5.48 6.41 -4.56
CA GLY A 667 5.42 5.60 -3.34
C GLY A 667 4.02 5.57 -2.73
N GLY A 668 3.37 6.73 -2.62
CA GLY A 668 2.03 6.84 -2.05
C GLY A 668 1.89 6.54 -0.55
N GLY A 669 0.74 6.87 0.03
CA GLY A 669 0.31 6.49 1.38
C GLY A 669 -1.21 6.30 1.44
N GLY A 670 -1.70 5.54 2.41
CA GLY A 670 -3.07 5.01 2.41
C GLY A 670 -3.16 3.74 1.55
N LEU A 671 -2.52 2.67 2.02
CA LEU A 671 -2.32 1.42 1.27
C LEU A 671 -3.63 0.72 0.88
N VAL A 672 -4.75 0.94 1.58
CA VAL A 672 -6.06 0.43 1.13
C VAL A 672 -6.53 1.12 -0.16
N ASP A 673 -6.26 2.42 -0.33
CA ASP A 673 -6.60 3.12 -1.58
C ASP A 673 -5.72 2.65 -2.74
N VAL A 674 -4.45 2.30 -2.47
CA VAL A 674 -3.59 1.60 -3.45
C VAL A 674 -4.22 0.25 -3.79
N ALA A 675 -4.54 -0.57 -2.79
CA ALA A 675 -5.09 -1.91 -2.97
C ALA A 675 -6.40 -1.94 -3.77
N THR A 676 -7.24 -0.91 -3.66
CA THR A 676 -8.57 -0.89 -4.27
C THR A 676 -8.63 -0.22 -5.64
N ARG A 677 -7.61 0.56 -6.03
CA ARG A 677 -7.60 1.31 -7.31
C ARG A 677 -6.47 0.91 -8.27
N SER A 678 -5.42 0.29 -7.75
CA SER A 678 -4.29 -0.17 -8.53
C SER A 678 -4.71 -1.24 -9.55
N THR A 679 -4.06 -1.26 -10.71
CA THR A 679 -4.16 -2.40 -11.64
C THR A 679 -3.20 -3.54 -11.28
N LEU A 680 -2.31 -3.37 -10.29
CA LEU A 680 -1.41 -4.43 -9.81
C LEU A 680 -2.11 -5.38 -8.84
N THR A 681 -2.96 -4.85 -7.96
CA THR A 681 -3.55 -5.58 -6.83
C THR A 681 -4.69 -6.56 -7.15
N PRO A 682 -5.42 -6.49 -8.30
CA PRO A 682 -6.48 -7.44 -8.62
C PRO A 682 -6.03 -8.90 -8.45
N ASP A 683 -4.93 -9.29 -9.08
CA ASP A 683 -4.43 -10.68 -9.02
C ASP A 683 -3.85 -11.05 -7.63
N PRO A 684 -2.77 -10.42 -7.13
CA PRO A 684 -2.10 -10.85 -5.91
C PRO A 684 -2.91 -10.63 -4.62
N VAL A 685 -3.79 -9.62 -4.56
CA VAL A 685 -4.53 -9.28 -3.34
C VAL A 685 -6.01 -9.59 -3.48
N LEU A 686 -6.68 -8.97 -4.45
CA LEU A 686 -8.15 -8.98 -4.49
C LEU A 686 -8.69 -10.35 -4.91
N GLN A 687 -7.93 -11.20 -5.59
CA GLN A 687 -8.38 -12.53 -6.00
C GLN A 687 -8.64 -13.49 -4.85
N GLN A 688 -7.76 -13.51 -3.85
CA GLN A 688 -8.00 -14.33 -2.66
C GLN A 688 -9.04 -13.70 -1.73
N VAL A 689 -9.25 -12.38 -1.78
CA VAL A 689 -10.35 -11.70 -1.07
C VAL A 689 -11.70 -12.03 -1.71
N LEU A 690 -11.76 -11.99 -3.04
CA LEU A 690 -12.99 -12.18 -3.82
C LEU A 690 -13.20 -13.62 -4.29
N GLY A 691 -12.30 -14.54 -3.94
CA GLY A 691 -12.29 -15.92 -4.40
C GLY A 691 -11.87 -16.91 -3.31
N PRO A 692 -11.64 -18.19 -3.66
CA PRO A 692 -11.74 -18.78 -5.00
C PRO A 692 -13.11 -18.63 -5.66
N ILE A 693 -13.14 -18.65 -7.00
CA ILE A 693 -14.37 -18.44 -7.78
C ILE A 693 -14.69 -19.71 -8.58
N VAL A 694 -15.85 -20.30 -8.34
CA VAL A 694 -16.39 -21.37 -9.20
C VAL A 694 -17.20 -20.72 -10.32
N LEU A 695 -16.88 -21.05 -11.57
CA LEU A 695 -17.49 -20.43 -12.74
C LEU A 695 -17.68 -21.41 -13.89
N ALA A 696 -18.53 -21.06 -14.84
CA ALA A 696 -18.64 -21.77 -16.12
C ALA A 696 -18.44 -20.84 -17.31
N LEU A 697 -17.80 -21.36 -18.35
CA LEU A 697 -17.57 -20.68 -19.61
C LEU A 697 -17.90 -21.61 -20.79
N PRO A 698 -18.42 -21.11 -21.91
CA PRO A 698 -18.55 -21.90 -23.14
C PRO A 698 -17.20 -22.50 -23.52
N GLY A 699 -17.15 -23.79 -23.89
CA GLY A 699 -15.90 -24.45 -24.30
C GLY A 699 -15.23 -23.76 -25.50
N LYS A 700 -16.05 -23.19 -26.40
CA LYS A 700 -15.56 -22.37 -27.52
C LYS A 700 -14.80 -21.09 -27.08
N ASP A 701 -15.00 -20.61 -25.85
CA ASP A 701 -14.32 -19.42 -25.30
C ASP A 701 -12.99 -19.80 -24.61
N ARG A 702 -12.65 -21.10 -24.53
CA ARG A 702 -11.45 -21.65 -23.87
C ARG A 702 -10.72 -22.71 -24.69
N LYS A 703 -10.84 -22.70 -26.03
CA LYS A 703 -10.36 -23.77 -26.94
C LYS A 703 -8.93 -24.26 -26.66
N ASP A 704 -8.03 -23.36 -26.29
CA ASP A 704 -6.61 -23.67 -26.05
C ASP A 704 -6.32 -24.33 -24.69
N ASP A 705 -7.28 -24.29 -23.76
CA ASP A 705 -7.14 -24.68 -22.36
C ASP A 705 -8.42 -25.33 -21.78
N THR A 706 -9.19 -26.02 -22.63
CA THR A 706 -10.35 -26.83 -22.25
C THR A 706 -10.33 -28.19 -22.95
N SER A 707 -10.79 -29.22 -22.23
CA SER A 707 -11.10 -30.54 -22.78
C SER A 707 -12.56 -30.65 -23.26
N CYS A 708 -13.38 -29.62 -23.01
CA CYS A 708 -14.77 -29.58 -23.44
C CYS A 708 -14.89 -29.26 -24.93
N SER A 709 -15.90 -29.82 -25.58
CA SER A 709 -16.27 -29.46 -26.96
C SER A 709 -16.79 -28.02 -27.03
N GLU A 710 -16.85 -27.46 -28.25
CA GLU A 710 -17.36 -26.11 -28.47
C GLU A 710 -18.83 -25.91 -28.06
N ALA A 711 -19.61 -27.00 -27.99
CA ALA A 711 -21.01 -27.01 -27.59
C ALA A 711 -21.22 -27.20 -26.08
N GLU A 712 -20.17 -27.57 -25.34
CA GLU A 712 -20.21 -27.78 -23.89
C GLU A 712 -19.79 -26.54 -23.11
N ARG A 713 -20.02 -26.57 -21.80
CA ARG A 713 -19.61 -25.55 -20.84
C ARG A 713 -18.53 -26.14 -19.96
N SER A 714 -17.39 -25.48 -19.90
CA SER A 714 -16.28 -25.80 -19.00
C SER A 714 -16.57 -25.19 -17.63
N VAL A 715 -16.88 -26.04 -16.65
CA VAL A 715 -16.99 -25.64 -15.23
C VAL A 715 -15.58 -25.64 -14.66
N ARG A 716 -15.19 -24.54 -14.01
CA ARG A 716 -13.81 -24.27 -13.58
C ARG A 716 -13.81 -23.68 -12.17
N ILE A 717 -12.70 -23.85 -11.46
CA ILE A 717 -12.36 -23.05 -10.28
C ILE A 717 -11.20 -22.13 -10.60
N LEU A 718 -11.37 -20.86 -10.31
CA LEU A 718 -10.40 -19.80 -10.54
C LEU A 718 -9.74 -19.42 -9.21
N VAL A 719 -8.41 -19.41 -9.20
CA VAL A 719 -7.55 -19.25 -8.03
C VAL A 719 -6.38 -18.33 -8.33
N ASN A 720 -5.85 -17.72 -7.26
CA ASN A 720 -4.63 -16.93 -7.30
C ASN A 720 -3.38 -17.80 -7.34
N ASP A 721 -2.40 -17.36 -8.11
CA ASP A 721 -1.06 -17.93 -8.14
C ASP A 721 -0.04 -16.80 -8.19
N LEU A 722 0.32 -16.33 -6.99
CA LEU A 722 1.20 -15.19 -6.76
C LEU A 722 0.66 -13.94 -7.43
N ILE A 723 1.31 -13.45 -8.48
CA ILE A 723 0.91 -12.26 -9.24
C ILE A 723 0.06 -12.60 -10.47
N THR A 724 -0.42 -13.84 -10.61
CA THR A 724 -1.19 -14.30 -11.77
C THR A 724 -2.46 -15.04 -11.37
N THR A 725 -3.43 -15.09 -12.29
CA THR A 725 -4.67 -15.87 -12.16
C THR A 725 -4.52 -17.25 -12.82
N ARG A 726 -5.04 -18.31 -12.17
CA ARG A 726 -5.17 -19.65 -12.78
C ARG A 726 -6.62 -20.13 -12.81
N GLU A 727 -7.01 -20.78 -13.89
CA GLU A 727 -8.31 -21.46 -14.01
C GLU A 727 -8.09 -22.98 -14.11
N LEU A 728 -8.69 -23.75 -13.22
CA LEU A 728 -8.66 -25.21 -13.22
C LEU A 728 -9.99 -25.77 -13.70
N GLU A 729 -9.97 -26.55 -14.78
CA GLU A 729 -11.16 -27.22 -15.30
C GLU A 729 -11.58 -28.39 -14.41
N ILE A 730 -12.86 -28.39 -14.02
CA ILE A 730 -13.48 -29.40 -13.16
C ILE A 730 -14.26 -30.40 -14.00
N ALA A 731 -15.18 -29.91 -14.85
CA ALA A 731 -16.15 -30.73 -15.58
C ALA A 731 -16.59 -30.09 -16.90
N CYS A 732 -17.14 -30.90 -17.81
CA CYS A 732 -17.81 -30.44 -19.03
C CYS A 732 -19.29 -30.76 -18.95
N LEU A 733 -20.13 -29.74 -19.11
CA LEU A 733 -21.59 -29.87 -19.04
C LEU A 733 -22.20 -29.54 -20.40
N SER A 734 -23.14 -30.37 -20.83
CA SER A 734 -24.00 -30.07 -21.98
C SER A 734 -25.01 -28.96 -21.67
N GLU A 735 -25.72 -28.48 -22.69
CA GLU A 735 -26.80 -27.48 -22.50
C GLU A 735 -27.92 -27.98 -21.60
N ALA A 736 -28.23 -29.28 -21.70
CA ALA A 736 -29.28 -29.90 -20.91
C ALA A 736 -28.88 -30.07 -19.44
N GLU A 737 -27.58 -30.19 -19.15
CA GLU A 737 -27.07 -30.33 -17.78
C GLU A 737 -26.88 -28.99 -17.07
N LEU A 738 -26.66 -27.90 -17.84
CA LEU A 738 -26.54 -26.54 -17.33
C LEU A 738 -27.47 -25.58 -18.12
N PRO A 739 -28.80 -25.76 -18.03
CA PRO A 739 -29.74 -24.98 -18.82
C PRO A 739 -29.79 -23.52 -18.36
N GLU A 740 -30.12 -22.60 -19.27
CA GLU A 740 -30.36 -21.19 -18.95
C GLU A 740 -31.37 -21.04 -17.80
N LYS A 741 -31.15 -20.05 -16.91
CA LYS A 741 -31.97 -19.74 -15.73
C LYS A 741 -32.03 -20.85 -14.66
N SER A 742 -31.28 -21.93 -14.82
CA SER A 742 -31.03 -22.85 -13.70
C SER A 742 -30.20 -22.14 -12.61
N THR A 743 -30.29 -22.67 -11.40
CA THR A 743 -29.48 -22.20 -10.27
C THR A 743 -28.40 -23.22 -9.98
N VAL A 744 -27.16 -22.74 -9.91
CA VAL A 744 -26.03 -23.54 -9.41
C VAL A 744 -25.85 -23.22 -7.94
N VAL A 745 -25.88 -24.25 -7.10
CA VAL A 745 -25.55 -24.16 -5.67
C VAL A 745 -24.17 -24.80 -5.48
N VAL A 746 -23.23 -24.02 -4.95
CA VAL A 746 -21.88 -24.45 -4.60
C VAL A 746 -21.77 -24.48 -3.09
N THR A 747 -21.39 -25.63 -2.55
CA THR A 747 -21.28 -25.86 -1.11
C THR A 747 -19.85 -26.24 -0.76
N ASN A 748 -19.24 -25.53 0.19
CA ASN A 748 -18.09 -26.03 0.93
C ASN A 748 -18.62 -26.99 2.00
N VAL A 749 -18.50 -28.30 1.74
CA VAL A 749 -19.07 -29.35 2.58
C VAL A 749 -18.36 -29.42 3.93
N SER A 750 -17.09 -29.01 3.99
CA SER A 750 -16.30 -28.96 5.23
C SER A 750 -16.83 -27.89 6.17
N THR A 751 -17.01 -26.65 5.68
CA THR A 751 -17.35 -25.48 6.50
C THR A 751 -18.85 -25.19 6.57
N LYS A 752 -19.66 -25.83 5.71
CA LYS A 752 -21.11 -25.60 5.52
C LYS A 752 -21.46 -24.25 4.88
N GLU A 753 -20.47 -23.56 4.33
CA GLU A 753 -20.72 -22.36 3.53
C GLU A 753 -21.37 -22.73 2.20
N VAL A 754 -22.43 -21.99 1.85
CA VAL A 754 -23.21 -22.20 0.63
C VAL A 754 -23.29 -20.88 -0.13
N ARG A 755 -23.08 -20.94 -1.44
CA ARG A 755 -23.24 -19.83 -2.38
C ARG A 755 -23.95 -20.32 -3.62
N CYS A 756 -24.63 -19.44 -4.32
CA CYS A 756 -25.40 -19.82 -5.50
C CYS A 756 -25.43 -18.69 -6.51
N ALA A 757 -25.65 -19.06 -7.77
CA ALA A 757 -25.72 -18.13 -8.89
C ALA A 757 -26.66 -18.64 -9.98
N ARG A 758 -27.12 -17.73 -10.83
CA ARG A 758 -27.93 -18.06 -12.01
C ARG A 758 -27.05 -18.37 -13.21
N VAL A 759 -27.53 -19.28 -14.05
CA VAL A 759 -26.95 -19.55 -15.37
C VAL A 759 -27.55 -18.60 -16.42
N ASP A 760 -26.70 -17.88 -17.15
CA ASP A 760 -27.12 -17.01 -18.26
C ASP A 760 -27.41 -17.79 -19.55
N GLY A 761 -27.88 -17.11 -20.61
CA GLY A 761 -28.19 -17.74 -21.90
C GLY A 761 -26.97 -18.33 -22.64
N ALA A 762 -25.75 -17.99 -22.25
CA ALA A 762 -24.53 -18.61 -22.77
C ALA A 762 -24.08 -19.82 -21.93
N GLY A 763 -24.79 -20.17 -20.86
CA GLY A 763 -24.37 -21.21 -19.91
C GLY A 763 -23.28 -20.75 -18.95
N ARG A 764 -23.14 -19.43 -18.74
CA ARG A 764 -22.17 -18.86 -17.80
C ARG A 764 -22.81 -18.68 -16.43
N PHE A 765 -22.03 -18.93 -15.40
CA PHE A 765 -22.30 -18.49 -14.04
C PHE A 765 -20.95 -18.18 -13.38
N ARG A 766 -20.99 -17.46 -12.25
CA ARG A 766 -19.88 -17.47 -11.30
C ARG A 766 -20.40 -17.30 -9.89
N THR A 767 -19.71 -17.89 -8.92
CA THR A 767 -19.97 -17.63 -7.51
C THR A 767 -18.67 -17.79 -6.73
N PRO A 768 -18.26 -16.80 -5.93
CA PRO A 768 -17.13 -16.95 -5.03
C PRO A 768 -17.52 -17.84 -3.85
N LEU A 769 -16.56 -18.57 -3.27
CA LEU A 769 -16.81 -19.44 -2.13
C LEU A 769 -15.65 -19.36 -1.13
N PRO A 770 -15.90 -19.09 0.16
CA PRO A 770 -14.86 -19.17 1.18
C PRO A 770 -14.38 -20.62 1.34
N THR A 771 -13.07 -20.82 1.21
CA THR A 771 -12.44 -22.15 1.28
C THR A 771 -11.14 -22.13 2.06
N ASN A 772 -10.77 -23.28 2.60
CA ASN A 772 -9.39 -23.64 2.94
C ASN A 772 -8.85 -24.61 1.90
N VAL A 773 -7.52 -24.71 1.78
CA VAL A 773 -6.89 -25.76 0.96
C VAL A 773 -7.38 -27.14 1.44
N GLY A 774 -7.87 -27.95 0.50
CA GLY A 774 -8.36 -29.31 0.75
C GLY A 774 -9.84 -29.43 1.16
N ASP A 775 -10.57 -28.33 1.32
CA ASP A 775 -12.00 -28.38 1.62
C ASP A 775 -12.80 -29.07 0.52
N ARG A 776 -13.70 -30.01 0.88
CA ARG A 776 -14.53 -30.72 -0.10
C ARG A 776 -15.62 -29.81 -0.64
N LEU A 777 -15.78 -29.80 -1.96
CA LEU A 777 -16.76 -28.96 -2.66
C LEU A 777 -17.84 -29.83 -3.33
N ASP A 778 -19.07 -29.32 -3.34
CA ASP A 778 -20.22 -29.90 -4.03
C ASP A 778 -20.88 -28.84 -4.91
N ILE A 779 -21.00 -29.11 -6.20
CA ILE A 779 -21.64 -28.24 -7.18
C ILE A 779 -22.90 -28.93 -7.67
N GLN A 780 -24.07 -28.39 -7.35
CA GLN A 780 -25.37 -28.95 -7.72
C GLN A 780 -26.16 -27.96 -8.56
N VAL A 781 -26.56 -28.37 -9.76
CA VAL A 781 -27.47 -27.63 -10.63
C VAL A 781 -28.91 -27.96 -10.23
N TYR A 782 -29.75 -26.95 -10.11
CA TYR A 782 -31.18 -27.07 -9.85
C TYR A 782 -31.99 -26.35 -10.93
N THR A 783 -33.09 -26.97 -11.34
CA THR A 783 -34.13 -26.36 -12.18
C THR A 783 -35.42 -26.21 -11.38
N ALA A 784 -36.37 -25.40 -11.83
CA ALA A 784 -37.67 -25.24 -11.19
C ALA A 784 -38.75 -24.94 -12.23
N GLY A 785 -40.02 -24.85 -11.82
CA GLY A 785 -41.11 -24.38 -12.66
C GLY A 785 -41.00 -22.87 -12.92
N GLY A 786 -40.00 -22.43 -13.69
CA GLY A 786 -39.70 -21.02 -13.95
C GLY A 786 -38.19 -20.74 -13.99
N ALA A 787 -37.82 -19.46 -13.90
CA ALA A 787 -36.44 -19.07 -13.60
C ALA A 787 -36.17 -19.23 -12.11
N ASP A 788 -34.91 -19.50 -11.76
CA ASP A 788 -34.37 -19.47 -10.40
C ASP A 788 -34.97 -20.55 -9.49
N ALA A 789 -34.13 -21.51 -9.07
CA ALA A 789 -34.54 -22.61 -8.20
C ALA A 789 -34.43 -22.27 -6.70
N VAL A 790 -34.05 -21.03 -6.36
CA VAL A 790 -33.92 -20.53 -4.99
C VAL A 790 -34.90 -19.40 -4.71
N THR A 791 -35.22 -19.22 -3.44
CA THR A 791 -36.03 -18.11 -2.93
C THR A 791 -35.19 -16.85 -2.65
N SER A 792 -33.87 -17.01 -2.49
CA SER A 792 -32.89 -15.92 -2.36
C SER A 792 -31.49 -16.41 -2.69
N TYR A 793 -30.70 -15.59 -3.40
CA TYR A 793 -29.28 -15.84 -3.65
C TYR A 793 -28.39 -15.56 -2.43
N GLY A 794 -28.91 -14.84 -1.43
CA GLY A 794 -28.21 -14.60 -0.16
C GLY A 794 -28.23 -15.81 0.77
N THR A 795 -29.36 -16.55 0.79
CA THR A 795 -29.51 -17.75 1.63
C THR A 795 -29.34 -19.06 0.86
N CYS A 796 -29.46 -19.01 -0.47
CA CYS A 796 -29.51 -20.18 -1.35
C CYS A 796 -30.60 -21.20 -0.97
N ALA A 797 -31.65 -20.75 -0.27
CA ALA A 797 -32.75 -21.60 0.13
C ALA A 797 -33.56 -22.04 -1.08
N LEU A 798 -33.57 -23.35 -1.36
CA LEU A 798 -34.26 -23.95 -2.49
C LEU A 798 -35.77 -23.76 -2.41
N ARG A 799 -36.39 -23.60 -3.58
CA ARG A 799 -37.85 -23.61 -3.71
C ARG A 799 -38.41 -25.02 -3.51
N PRO A 800 -39.68 -25.15 -3.08
CA PRO A 800 -40.31 -26.47 -2.95
C PRO A 800 -40.40 -27.26 -4.27
N ASP A 801 -40.44 -26.56 -5.41
CA ASP A 801 -40.49 -27.14 -6.76
C ASP A 801 -39.11 -27.29 -7.41
N ALA A 802 -38.01 -27.07 -6.67
CA ALA A 802 -36.66 -27.23 -7.19
C ALA A 802 -36.35 -28.71 -7.48
N ILE A 803 -35.93 -29.00 -8.71
CA ILE A 803 -35.58 -30.32 -9.20
C ILE A 803 -34.04 -30.39 -9.32
N PRO A 804 -33.38 -31.31 -8.61
CA PRO A 804 -31.94 -31.51 -8.74
C PRO A 804 -31.60 -32.06 -10.12
N GLY A 805 -30.64 -31.42 -10.79
CA GLY A 805 -30.04 -31.85 -12.05
C GLY A 805 -28.62 -32.39 -11.83
N ARG A 806 -27.69 -31.92 -12.66
CA ARG A 806 -26.29 -32.36 -12.60
C ARG A 806 -25.63 -32.01 -11.27
N ARG A 807 -24.93 -32.99 -10.68
CA ARG A 807 -24.14 -32.84 -9.45
C ARG A 807 -22.68 -33.20 -9.68
N ILE A 808 -21.74 -32.34 -9.29
CA ILE A 808 -20.30 -32.54 -9.46
C ILE A 808 -19.67 -32.57 -8.06
N THR A 809 -19.03 -33.69 -7.73
CA THR A 809 -18.36 -33.92 -6.43
C THR A 809 -16.94 -34.46 -6.58
N THR A 810 -16.48 -34.60 -7.81
CA THR A 810 -15.16 -35.12 -8.16
C THR A 810 -14.48 -34.23 -9.19
N TRP A 811 -13.15 -34.33 -9.29
CA TRP A 811 -12.43 -33.82 -10.46
C TRP A 811 -12.76 -34.71 -11.66
N GLU A 812 -13.39 -34.17 -12.70
CA GLU A 812 -13.86 -34.99 -13.83
C GLU A 812 -13.03 -34.82 -15.10
N LYS A 813 -12.22 -33.76 -15.17
CA LYS A 813 -11.38 -33.46 -16.34
C LYS A 813 -9.91 -33.30 -15.96
N PRO A 814 -9.00 -33.97 -16.70
CA PRO A 814 -7.58 -33.73 -16.53
C PRO A 814 -7.19 -32.39 -17.14
N ARG A 815 -6.04 -31.87 -16.73
CA ARG A 815 -5.42 -30.73 -17.40
C ARG A 815 -5.08 -31.09 -18.84
N LYS A 816 -5.37 -30.18 -19.78
CA LYS A 816 -5.03 -30.37 -21.21
C LYS A 816 -3.53 -30.31 -21.48
N LYS A 817 -2.82 -29.42 -20.77
CA LYS A 817 -1.38 -29.19 -20.91
C LYS A 817 -0.75 -29.19 -19.51
N PRO A 818 -0.03 -30.24 -19.11
CA PRO A 818 0.68 -30.27 -17.83
C PRO A 818 1.60 -29.05 -17.69
N ARG A 819 1.74 -28.54 -16.48
CA ARG A 819 2.74 -27.53 -16.15
C ARG A 819 3.97 -28.18 -15.57
N GLN A 820 5.11 -27.54 -15.80
CA GLN A 820 6.36 -27.92 -15.16
C GLN A 820 6.21 -27.86 -13.64
N VAL A 821 6.85 -28.81 -12.98
CA VAL A 821 7.00 -28.85 -11.52
C VAL A 821 8.48 -29.02 -11.25
N GLY A 822 9.05 -28.23 -10.34
CA GLY A 822 10.48 -28.27 -10.02
C GLY A 822 10.93 -29.59 -9.40
N ASP A 823 10.03 -30.27 -8.67
CA ASP A 823 10.24 -31.59 -8.08
C ASP A 823 9.79 -32.69 -9.04
N GLU A 824 10.74 -33.34 -9.71
CA GLU A 824 10.50 -34.42 -10.69
C GLU A 824 9.76 -35.64 -10.08
N SER A 825 9.72 -35.79 -8.76
CA SER A 825 8.97 -36.86 -8.09
C SER A 825 7.46 -36.58 -8.00
N LYS A 826 7.06 -35.32 -8.12
CA LYS A 826 5.65 -34.91 -8.15
C LYS A 826 5.12 -35.05 -9.58
N THR A 827 4.52 -36.21 -9.87
CA THR A 827 3.90 -36.47 -11.17
C THR A 827 2.43 -36.88 -11.03
N CYS A 828 1.68 -36.77 -12.12
CA CYS A 828 0.33 -37.29 -12.16
C CYS A 828 0.30 -38.81 -11.93
N GLU A 829 1.23 -39.55 -12.52
CA GLU A 829 1.35 -41.01 -12.37
C GLU A 829 1.57 -41.39 -10.89
N ALA A 830 2.41 -40.64 -10.17
CA ALA A 830 2.64 -40.85 -8.75
C ALA A 830 1.40 -40.55 -7.90
N ALA A 831 0.65 -39.49 -8.23
CA ALA A 831 -0.60 -39.15 -7.57
C ALA A 831 -1.71 -40.19 -7.82
N VAL A 832 -1.83 -40.67 -9.05
CA VAL A 832 -2.77 -41.73 -9.47
C VAL A 832 -2.46 -43.05 -8.77
N ALA A 833 -1.20 -43.45 -8.71
CA ALA A 833 -0.77 -44.65 -7.99
C ALA A 833 -1.09 -44.54 -6.49
N ARG A 834 -0.86 -43.37 -5.87
CA ARG A 834 -1.19 -43.11 -4.46
C ARG A 834 -2.69 -43.15 -4.19
N ALA A 835 -3.51 -42.73 -5.15
CA ALA A 835 -4.96 -42.79 -5.07
C ALA A 835 -5.52 -44.18 -5.41
N GLU A 836 -4.66 -45.18 -5.68
CA GLU A 836 -5.05 -46.54 -6.08
C GLU A 836 -5.96 -46.57 -7.33
N LEU A 837 -5.73 -45.64 -8.26
CA LEU A 837 -6.50 -45.50 -9.51
C LEU A 837 -5.80 -46.17 -10.70
N PRO A 838 -6.54 -46.53 -11.78
CA PRO A 838 -5.94 -47.15 -12.96
C PRO A 838 -4.84 -46.30 -13.60
N GLU A 839 -3.78 -46.95 -14.07
CA GLU A 839 -2.72 -46.29 -14.84
C GLU A 839 -3.31 -45.56 -16.06
N GLY A 840 -2.78 -44.38 -16.37
CA GLY A 840 -3.31 -43.51 -17.43
C GLY A 840 -4.52 -42.66 -17.00
N THR A 841 -4.99 -42.77 -15.76
CA THR A 841 -5.91 -41.77 -15.18
C THR A 841 -5.21 -40.42 -15.21
N GLY A 842 -5.77 -39.43 -15.93
CA GLY A 842 -5.20 -38.09 -15.97
C GLY A 842 -5.45 -37.31 -14.66
N CYS A 843 -4.76 -36.19 -14.48
CA CYS A 843 -4.90 -35.33 -13.31
C CYS A 843 -5.21 -33.89 -13.72
N GLN A 844 -5.98 -33.20 -12.89
CA GLN A 844 -5.91 -31.74 -12.83
C GLN A 844 -4.67 -31.34 -12.00
N GLN A 845 -4.20 -30.10 -12.15
CA GLN A 845 -2.97 -29.64 -11.50
C GLN A 845 -3.08 -28.18 -11.05
N PHE A 846 -2.66 -27.91 -9.81
CA PHE A 846 -2.35 -26.57 -9.30
C PHE A 846 -0.98 -26.61 -8.61
N ARG A 847 -0.03 -25.79 -9.08
CA ARG A 847 1.38 -25.85 -8.64
C ARG A 847 1.92 -27.29 -8.76
N GLY A 848 2.67 -27.79 -7.78
CA GLY A 848 3.07 -29.20 -7.72
C GLY A 848 2.01 -30.15 -7.15
N THR A 849 0.77 -29.72 -6.92
CA THR A 849 -0.33 -30.59 -6.47
C THR A 849 -1.12 -31.14 -7.65
N PHE A 850 -1.25 -32.46 -7.70
CA PHE A 850 -2.01 -33.19 -8.72
C PHE A 850 -3.30 -33.76 -8.13
N PHE A 851 -4.42 -33.57 -8.82
CA PHE A 851 -5.74 -34.06 -8.46
C PHE A 851 -6.19 -35.11 -9.48
N PRO A 852 -6.04 -36.41 -9.20
CA PRO A 852 -6.44 -37.45 -10.15
C PRO A 852 -7.94 -37.38 -10.48
N VAL A 853 -8.29 -37.58 -11.75
CA VAL A 853 -9.69 -37.63 -12.19
C VAL A 853 -10.43 -38.76 -11.47
N GLY A 854 -11.63 -38.48 -10.99
CA GLY A 854 -12.46 -39.39 -10.19
C GLY A 854 -12.27 -39.26 -8.68
N THR A 855 -11.26 -38.52 -8.20
CA THR A 855 -11.11 -38.19 -6.76
C THR A 855 -12.03 -37.05 -6.34
N ASP A 856 -12.26 -36.91 -5.04
CA ASP A 856 -13.08 -35.84 -4.46
C ASP A 856 -12.68 -34.45 -4.99
N LEU A 857 -13.68 -33.64 -5.34
CA LEU A 857 -13.47 -32.24 -5.68
C LEU A 857 -13.12 -31.48 -4.41
N VAL A 858 -11.91 -30.96 -4.35
CA VAL A 858 -11.39 -30.21 -3.21
C VAL A 858 -10.89 -28.84 -3.65
N ALA A 859 -10.98 -27.85 -2.77
CA ALA A 859 -10.46 -26.51 -3.02
C ALA A 859 -8.92 -26.55 -3.11
N PRO A 860 -8.31 -26.09 -4.21
CA PRO A 860 -6.86 -26.09 -4.35
C PRO A 860 -6.19 -24.91 -3.63
N GLN A 861 -6.97 -23.89 -3.26
CA GLN A 861 -6.51 -22.68 -2.57
C GLN A 861 -7.52 -22.24 -1.51
N GLU A 862 -7.04 -21.52 -0.50
CA GLU A 862 -7.87 -20.76 0.42
C GLU A 862 -8.27 -19.37 -0.10
N GLY A 863 -9.31 -18.78 0.50
CA GLY A 863 -9.71 -17.40 0.26
C GLY A 863 -11.01 -17.03 0.99
N LEU A 864 -11.36 -15.74 0.97
CA LEU A 864 -12.48 -15.20 1.73
C LEU A 864 -13.83 -15.31 1.01
N GLY A 865 -13.82 -15.52 -0.31
CA GLY A 865 -15.02 -15.66 -1.13
C GLY A 865 -16.01 -14.49 -1.01
N LEU A 866 -15.51 -13.26 -0.80
CA LEU A 866 -16.35 -12.06 -0.73
C LEU A 866 -16.81 -11.63 -2.13
N ARG A 867 -17.89 -10.86 -2.22
CA ARG A 867 -18.38 -10.32 -3.49
C ARG A 867 -17.91 -8.88 -3.68
N ARG A 868 -17.52 -8.54 -4.91
CA ARG A 868 -17.29 -7.14 -5.32
C ARG A 868 -18.58 -6.35 -5.09
N GLY A 869 -18.49 -5.12 -4.60
CA GLY A 869 -19.69 -4.32 -4.31
C GLY A 869 -20.48 -4.75 -3.06
N SER A 870 -20.04 -5.74 -2.28
CA SER A 870 -20.77 -6.16 -1.05
C SER A 870 -20.38 -5.37 0.20
N LYS A 871 -21.31 -5.27 1.16
CA LYS A 871 -21.05 -4.66 2.47
C LYS A 871 -19.96 -5.38 3.27
N GLU A 872 -19.83 -6.70 3.15
CA GLU A 872 -18.80 -7.48 3.83
C GLU A 872 -17.40 -7.09 3.33
N ALA A 873 -17.24 -6.96 2.01
CA ALA A 873 -15.98 -6.52 1.40
C ALA A 873 -15.62 -5.09 1.84
N ARG A 874 -16.59 -4.17 1.84
CA ARG A 874 -16.39 -2.79 2.31
C ARG A 874 -15.97 -2.73 3.78
N ARG A 875 -16.66 -3.47 4.66
CA ARG A 875 -16.35 -3.52 6.09
C ARG A 875 -14.95 -4.08 6.36
N LEU A 876 -14.56 -5.15 5.67
CA LEU A 876 -13.21 -5.70 5.77
C LEU A 876 -12.17 -4.67 5.33
N LEU A 877 -12.31 -4.11 4.12
CA LEU A 877 -11.33 -3.18 3.56
C LEU A 877 -11.20 -1.89 4.39
N ALA A 878 -12.30 -1.39 4.96
CA ALA A 878 -12.26 -0.28 5.91
C ALA A 878 -11.41 -0.60 7.16
N LEU A 879 -11.54 -1.80 7.72
CA LEU A 879 -10.73 -2.25 8.85
C LEU A 879 -9.27 -2.52 8.47
N THR A 880 -9.02 -3.00 7.25
CA THR A 880 -7.68 -3.35 6.74
C THR A 880 -6.68 -2.19 6.87
N GLN A 881 -7.11 -0.94 6.71
CA GLN A 881 -6.20 0.21 6.86
C GLN A 881 -5.60 0.26 8.26
N ALA A 882 -6.39 -0.02 9.31
CA ALA A 882 -5.87 -0.07 10.68
C ALA A 882 -4.82 -1.16 10.89
N ALA A 883 -4.93 -2.29 10.16
CA ALA A 883 -3.90 -3.32 10.19
C ALA A 883 -2.65 -2.89 9.44
N LEU A 884 -2.77 -2.18 8.31
CA LEU A 884 -1.66 -1.74 7.46
C LEU A 884 -0.92 -0.50 8.00
N ASP A 885 -1.55 0.35 8.80
CA ASP A 885 -1.00 1.63 9.32
C ASP A 885 0.44 1.54 9.88
N PRO A 886 0.87 0.46 10.58
CA PRO A 886 2.27 0.32 11.02
C PRO A 886 3.31 0.16 9.90
N GLY A 887 2.88 -0.23 8.70
CA GLY A 887 3.70 -0.30 7.48
C GLY A 887 3.36 0.78 6.45
N ASP A 888 2.36 1.63 6.69
CA ASP A 888 1.90 2.63 5.74
C ASP A 888 2.73 3.93 5.82
N PRO A 889 3.34 4.41 4.72
CA PRO A 889 4.10 5.66 4.71
C PRO A 889 3.36 6.88 5.27
N VAL A 890 2.02 6.93 5.13
CA VAL A 890 1.23 8.05 5.63
C VAL A 890 1.41 8.25 7.15
N SER A 891 1.50 7.16 7.92
CA SER A 891 1.70 7.19 9.37
C SER A 891 3.05 7.78 9.78
N TYR A 892 4.06 7.65 8.91
CA TYR A 892 5.43 8.12 9.14
C TYR A 892 5.66 9.54 8.62
N ALA A 893 4.80 10.04 7.74
CA ALA A 893 4.94 11.35 7.10
C ALA A 893 5.12 12.53 8.09
N PRO A 894 4.38 12.60 9.23
CA PRO A 894 4.55 13.69 10.19
C PRO A 894 5.94 13.73 10.85
N LEU A 895 6.65 12.60 10.89
CA LEU A 895 7.96 12.49 11.55
C LEU A 895 9.07 13.27 10.82
N TYR A 896 8.89 13.63 9.54
CA TYR A 896 9.90 14.38 8.79
C TYR A 896 10.14 15.78 9.37
N ALA A 897 9.09 16.46 9.85
CA ALA A 897 9.20 17.84 10.33
C ALA A 897 8.24 18.24 11.46
N ARG A 898 7.05 17.63 11.55
CA ARG A 898 5.96 18.08 12.43
C ARG A 898 6.02 17.45 13.82
N VAL A 899 6.39 16.18 13.90
CA VAL A 899 6.50 15.44 15.16
C VAL A 899 7.97 15.31 15.56
N PRO A 900 8.36 15.73 16.78
CA PRO A 900 9.73 15.55 17.27
C PRO A 900 10.14 14.07 17.28
N ARG A 901 11.33 13.78 16.76
CA ARG A 901 11.95 12.44 16.82
C ARG A 901 13.18 12.46 17.71
N LEU A 902 13.47 11.29 18.29
CA LEU A 902 14.70 11.03 19.03
C LEU A 902 15.54 9.98 18.30
N ASP A 903 16.86 10.17 18.35
CA ASP A 903 17.84 9.16 17.94
C ASP A 903 18.02 8.11 19.06
N PRO A 904 18.78 7.02 18.81
CA PRO A 904 19.02 6.00 19.83
C PRO A 904 19.73 6.51 21.10
N THR A 905 20.41 7.67 21.05
CA THR A 905 21.04 8.30 22.22
C THR A 905 20.06 9.15 23.04
N GLY A 906 18.86 9.40 22.52
CA GLY A 906 17.86 10.28 23.10
C GLY A 906 17.99 11.74 22.65
N ALA A 907 18.90 12.05 21.71
CA ALA A 907 19.03 13.39 21.15
C ALA A 907 17.95 13.65 20.09
N ARG A 908 17.52 14.91 19.98
CA ARG A 908 16.50 15.29 19.00
C ARG A 908 17.07 15.22 17.58
N ILE A 909 16.39 14.48 16.71
CA ILE A 909 16.69 14.47 15.29
C ILE A 909 16.12 15.76 14.68
N PRO A 910 16.95 16.57 13.97
CA PRO A 910 16.45 17.77 13.30
C PRO A 910 15.46 17.41 12.17
N PRO A 911 14.56 18.32 11.78
CA PRO A 911 13.71 18.11 10.61
C PRO A 911 14.52 17.73 9.37
N ARG A 912 13.96 16.85 8.54
CA ARG A 912 14.60 16.32 7.34
C ARG A 912 13.71 16.50 6.15
N GLY A 913 14.33 16.64 4.99
CA GLY A 913 13.57 16.79 3.77
C GLY A 913 13.11 15.47 3.17
N VAL A 914 11.93 15.51 2.56
CA VAL A 914 11.34 14.42 1.78
C VAL A 914 10.73 14.98 0.49
N ALA A 915 10.99 14.30 -0.63
CA ALA A 915 10.36 14.59 -1.90
C ALA A 915 9.51 13.39 -2.35
N GLU A 916 8.18 13.57 -2.44
CA GLU A 916 7.30 12.61 -3.10
C GLU A 916 7.15 13.01 -4.57
N MET A 917 7.57 12.15 -5.49
CA MET A 917 7.50 12.38 -6.92
C MET A 917 6.52 11.39 -7.56
N ASN A 918 5.30 11.85 -7.78
CA ASN A 918 4.27 11.08 -8.48
C ASN A 918 4.52 11.05 -9.99
N THR A 919 4.01 10.04 -10.68
CA THR A 919 3.81 10.11 -12.14
C THR A 919 2.34 10.36 -12.45
N VAL A 920 2.07 11.17 -13.48
CA VAL A 920 0.69 11.51 -13.87
C VAL A 920 -0.05 10.24 -14.28
N GLY A 921 -1.27 10.06 -13.74
CA GLY A 921 -2.15 8.94 -14.09
C GLY A 921 -1.58 7.56 -13.83
N ASP A 922 -0.67 7.43 -12.85
CA ASP A 922 -0.03 6.17 -12.49
C ASP A 922 -1.08 5.08 -12.21
N PRO A 923 -1.11 3.99 -13.02
CA PRO A 923 -2.10 2.94 -12.89
C PRO A 923 -1.82 1.97 -11.74
N LEU A 924 -0.58 1.91 -11.23
CA LEU A 924 -0.20 0.99 -10.16
C LEU A 924 -0.22 1.66 -8.79
N VAL A 925 0.21 2.92 -8.70
CA VAL A 925 0.20 3.71 -7.46
C VAL A 925 -0.58 5.01 -7.72
N PRO A 926 -1.89 5.03 -7.45
CA PRO A 926 -2.76 6.15 -7.81
C PRO A 926 -2.27 7.48 -7.20
N ALA A 927 -2.12 8.53 -8.00
CA ALA A 927 -1.53 9.81 -7.56
C ALA A 927 -2.16 10.41 -6.28
N ALA A 928 -3.45 10.18 -6.01
CA ALA A 928 -4.11 10.60 -4.77
C ALA A 928 -3.41 10.11 -3.49
N THR A 929 -2.78 8.93 -3.52
CA THR A 929 -2.08 8.34 -2.36
C THR A 929 -0.78 9.09 -2.09
N GLY A 930 -0.04 9.51 -3.12
CA GLY A 930 1.12 10.40 -2.98
C GLY A 930 0.73 11.78 -2.43
N TYR A 931 -0.42 12.31 -2.85
CA TYR A 931 -0.95 13.54 -2.27
C TYR A 931 -1.45 13.38 -0.82
N ALA A 932 -1.95 12.20 -0.43
CA ALA A 932 -2.26 11.91 0.97
C ALA A 932 -0.99 11.95 1.84
N PHE A 933 0.11 11.34 1.38
CA PHE A 933 1.42 11.47 2.03
C PHE A 933 1.89 12.94 2.08
N ALA A 934 1.72 13.70 0.99
CA ALA A 934 2.10 15.11 0.93
C ALA A 934 1.30 16.00 1.92
N ARG A 935 0.00 15.75 2.11
CA ARG A 935 -0.80 16.44 3.14
C ARG A 935 -0.29 16.11 4.54
N ALA A 936 -0.02 14.84 4.81
CA ALA A 936 0.45 14.35 6.10
C ALA A 936 1.85 14.87 6.47
N SER A 937 2.78 14.91 5.51
CA SER A 937 4.12 15.49 5.70
C SER A 937 4.09 17.01 5.79
N GLY A 938 3.12 17.65 5.13
CA GLY A 938 2.95 19.10 5.06
C GLY A 938 3.45 19.75 3.78
N ALA A 939 3.86 18.94 2.80
CA ALA A 939 4.24 19.37 1.46
C ALA A 939 3.04 19.81 0.58
N LEU A 940 1.80 19.56 1.00
CA LEU A 940 0.57 19.99 0.31
C LEU A 940 -0.39 20.67 1.30
N PRO A 941 -0.63 21.99 1.19
CA PRO A 941 -1.62 22.68 2.00
C PRO A 941 -3.01 22.52 1.37
N PHE A 942 -4.03 22.36 2.21
CA PHE A 942 -5.39 22.07 1.80
C PHE A 942 -6.43 23.01 2.42
N MET A 943 -6.03 23.89 3.35
CA MET A 943 -6.89 24.93 3.91
C MET A 943 -6.59 26.31 3.32
N THR A 944 -7.57 27.20 3.40
CA THR A 944 -7.43 28.61 3.00
C THR A 944 -6.49 29.37 3.94
N PRO A 945 -6.00 30.56 3.53
CA PRO A 945 -5.17 31.40 4.40
C PRO A 945 -5.85 31.77 5.72
N GLU A 946 -7.19 31.92 5.72
CA GLU A 946 -7.99 32.30 6.89
C GLU A 946 -7.86 31.30 8.04
N ALA A 947 -7.57 30.02 7.74
CA ALA A 947 -7.31 29.02 8.77
C ALA A 947 -6.13 29.43 9.67
N ALA A 948 -5.05 29.97 9.12
CA ALA A 948 -3.90 30.42 9.93
C ALA A 948 -4.22 31.65 10.80
N ASP A 949 -5.14 32.52 10.36
CA ASP A 949 -5.53 33.72 11.09
C ASP A 949 -6.53 33.42 12.22
N LEU A 950 -7.47 32.51 11.96
CA LEU A 950 -8.55 32.19 12.90
C LEU A 950 -8.23 31.02 13.83
N ARG A 951 -7.36 30.11 13.39
CA ARG A 951 -7.06 28.82 14.04
C ARG A 951 -5.56 28.52 13.93
N PRO A 952 -4.70 29.12 14.76
CA PRO A 952 -3.24 28.97 14.69
C PRO A 952 -2.73 27.52 14.62
N GLU A 953 -3.42 26.57 15.26
CA GLU A 953 -3.10 25.15 15.25
C GLU A 953 -3.29 24.49 13.87
N TYR A 954 -4.05 25.13 12.98
CA TYR A 954 -4.23 24.73 11.58
C TYR A 954 -3.30 25.48 10.62
N ALA A 955 -2.46 26.40 11.09
CA ALA A 955 -1.57 27.18 10.22
C ALA A 955 -0.68 26.28 9.35
N GLU A 956 -0.29 25.11 9.85
CA GLU A 956 0.46 24.09 9.12
C GLU A 956 -0.24 23.52 7.87
N TYR A 957 -1.56 23.62 7.79
CA TYR A 957 -2.38 23.11 6.68
C TYR A 957 -2.84 24.23 5.73
N ALA A 958 -2.63 25.49 6.13
CA ALA A 958 -3.08 26.66 5.40
C ALA A 958 -2.22 26.97 4.19
N THR A 959 -2.85 27.50 3.15
CA THR A 959 -2.18 28.02 1.95
C THR A 959 -1.72 29.45 2.21
N PRO A 960 -0.46 29.84 1.89
CA PRO A 960 -0.05 31.23 1.98
C PRO A 960 -0.89 32.14 1.08
N ARG A 961 -1.26 33.34 1.55
CA ARG A 961 -2.10 34.31 0.81
C ARG A 961 -1.61 34.57 -0.62
N THR A 962 -0.30 34.71 -0.81
CA THR A 962 0.31 34.94 -2.12
C THR A 962 0.08 33.77 -3.08
N LEU A 963 0.31 32.54 -2.62
CA LEU A 963 0.09 31.33 -3.43
C LEU A 963 -1.40 31.11 -3.71
N TYR A 964 -2.26 31.34 -2.71
CA TYR A 964 -3.71 31.25 -2.87
C TYR A 964 -4.22 32.21 -3.95
N ALA A 965 -3.74 33.45 -3.96
CA ALA A 965 -4.08 34.44 -4.99
C ALA A 965 -3.53 34.05 -6.38
N GLU A 966 -2.30 33.54 -6.44
CA GLU A 966 -1.65 33.06 -7.69
C GLU A 966 -2.45 31.92 -8.34
N LEU A 967 -3.07 31.06 -7.53
CA LEU A 967 -3.89 29.93 -7.96
C LEU A 967 -5.37 30.29 -8.20
N GLY A 968 -5.71 31.58 -8.22
CA GLY A 968 -7.07 32.04 -8.48
C GLY A 968 -8.02 31.85 -7.30
N ASN A 969 -7.54 32.12 -6.08
CA ASN A 969 -8.24 31.94 -4.81
C ASN A 969 -8.63 30.47 -4.57
N LYS A 970 -7.66 29.57 -4.78
CA LYS A 970 -7.81 28.13 -4.52
C LYS A 970 -6.60 27.63 -3.77
N THR A 971 -6.83 26.65 -2.88
CA THR A 971 -5.74 25.89 -2.28
C THR A 971 -5.11 24.98 -3.36
N PRO A 972 -3.81 24.64 -3.26
CA PRO A 972 -3.19 23.70 -4.20
C PRO A 972 -3.93 22.36 -4.27
N ASP A 973 -4.44 21.89 -3.13
CA ASP A 973 -5.25 20.67 -3.06
C ASP A 973 -6.56 20.80 -3.87
N THR A 974 -7.28 21.93 -3.74
CA THR A 974 -8.47 22.23 -4.56
C THR A 974 -8.15 22.25 -6.05
N VAL A 975 -7.01 22.83 -6.45
CA VAL A 975 -6.56 22.86 -7.84
C VAL A 975 -6.38 21.44 -8.38
N LEU A 976 -5.70 20.57 -7.62
CA LEU A 976 -5.45 19.17 -8.01
C LEU A 976 -6.75 18.37 -8.17
N ARG A 977 -7.70 18.58 -7.25
CA ARG A 977 -9.02 17.94 -7.29
C ARG A 977 -9.84 18.38 -8.49
N GLU A 978 -10.06 19.69 -8.67
CA GLU A 978 -10.92 20.21 -9.73
C GLU A 978 -10.35 19.97 -11.13
N ALA A 979 -9.03 19.79 -11.23
CA ALA A 979 -8.33 19.41 -12.44
C ALA A 979 -8.26 17.88 -12.67
N TRP A 980 -8.86 17.07 -11.78
CA TRP A 980 -8.88 15.60 -11.85
C TRP A 980 -7.49 14.94 -11.79
N VAL A 981 -6.48 15.63 -11.25
CA VAL A 981 -5.11 15.12 -11.11
C VAL A 981 -5.06 13.97 -10.10
N MET A 982 -5.81 14.09 -8.99
CA MET A 982 -5.92 13.02 -7.98
C MET A 982 -6.70 11.79 -8.48
N GLU A 983 -7.71 11.99 -9.34
CA GLU A 983 -8.43 10.89 -10.00
C GLU A 983 -7.50 10.17 -10.98
N GLY A 984 -6.86 10.91 -11.89
CA GLY A 984 -5.79 10.41 -12.74
C GLY A 984 -6.21 9.36 -13.77
N VAL A 985 -7.52 9.18 -14.03
CA VAL A 985 -8.02 8.11 -14.91
C VAL A 985 -8.30 8.63 -16.32
N SER A 986 -7.35 8.45 -17.23
CA SER A 986 -7.43 8.99 -18.60
C SER A 986 -8.63 8.47 -19.40
N ARG A 987 -9.07 7.22 -19.18
CA ARG A 987 -10.23 6.64 -19.89
C ARG A 987 -11.53 7.42 -19.70
N LEU A 988 -11.65 8.23 -18.65
CA LEU A 988 -12.83 9.05 -18.40
C LEU A 988 -12.90 10.30 -19.30
N GLY A 989 -11.80 10.66 -19.97
CA GLY A 989 -11.78 11.78 -20.92
C GLY A 989 -12.14 13.13 -20.29
N ARG A 990 -11.80 13.32 -19.00
CA ARG A 990 -12.04 14.56 -18.24
C ARG A 990 -11.48 15.79 -18.94
N THR A 991 -10.31 15.60 -19.55
CA THR A 991 -9.52 16.63 -20.20
C THR A 991 -8.98 16.13 -21.53
N LYS A 992 -8.52 17.08 -22.36
CA LYS A 992 -7.91 16.82 -23.66
C LYS A 992 -6.74 17.77 -23.84
N ALA A 993 -5.74 17.32 -24.61
CA ALA A 993 -4.63 18.17 -24.98
C ALA A 993 -5.09 19.25 -25.97
N GLY A 994 -4.29 20.31 -26.06
CA GLY A 994 -4.54 21.38 -27.01
C GLY A 994 -4.30 20.97 -28.47
N PRO A 995 -4.59 21.87 -29.42
CA PRO A 995 -4.57 21.57 -30.85
C PRO A 995 -3.18 21.25 -31.40
N THR A 996 -2.10 21.59 -30.67
CA THR A 996 -0.72 21.34 -31.11
C THR A 996 -0.14 20.03 -30.58
N CYS A 997 -0.92 19.24 -29.84
CA CYS A 997 -0.48 17.98 -29.27
C CYS A 997 0.01 16.99 -30.34
N THR A 998 1.25 16.53 -30.15
CA THR A 998 1.93 15.51 -30.95
C THR A 998 2.72 14.55 -30.03
N THR A 999 3.34 13.52 -30.60
CA THR A 999 4.23 12.65 -29.84
C THR A 999 5.46 13.43 -29.33
N ASN A 1000 5.86 13.17 -28.07
CA ASN A 1000 7.08 13.75 -27.48
C ASN A 1000 8.32 13.14 -28.15
N ARG A 1001 8.67 13.67 -29.32
CA ARG A 1001 9.74 13.14 -30.15
C ARG A 1001 10.43 14.26 -30.92
N LYS A 1002 11.74 14.15 -31.13
CA LYS A 1002 12.51 15.04 -32.01
C LYS A 1002 12.74 14.41 -33.38
N THR A 1003 12.79 15.23 -34.43
CA THR A 1003 13.16 14.79 -35.78
C THR A 1003 14.68 14.74 -35.91
N SER A 1004 15.26 13.57 -36.21
CA SER A 1004 16.69 13.44 -36.50
C SER A 1004 17.00 12.22 -37.38
N ALA A 1005 18.25 11.99 -37.76
CA ALA A 1005 18.65 10.77 -38.48
C ALA A 1005 18.40 9.49 -37.65
N LEU A 1006 18.44 9.60 -36.32
CA LEU A 1006 18.19 8.50 -35.37
C LEU A 1006 16.70 8.39 -34.97
N CYS A 1007 15.91 9.44 -35.16
CA CYS A 1007 14.58 9.56 -34.58
C CYS A 1007 13.54 9.93 -35.63
N GLY A 1008 12.45 9.17 -35.71
CA GLY A 1008 11.29 9.51 -36.54
C GLY A 1008 10.69 10.87 -36.17
N ALA A 1009 10.03 11.51 -37.14
CA ALA A 1009 9.35 12.79 -36.92
C ALA A 1009 8.18 12.67 -35.92
N PRO A 1010 7.83 13.75 -35.19
CA PRO A 1010 6.62 13.79 -34.39
C PRO A 1010 5.40 13.45 -35.24
N THR A 1011 4.46 12.70 -34.64
CA THR A 1011 3.19 12.33 -35.27
C THR A 1011 2.04 12.76 -34.38
N LYS A 1012 0.83 12.87 -34.96
CA LYS A 1012 -0.37 13.16 -34.16
C LYS A 1012 -0.62 12.00 -33.19
N ALA A 1013 -0.61 12.27 -31.89
CA ALA A 1013 -0.80 11.23 -30.88
C ALA A 1013 -2.30 10.97 -30.66
N SER A 1014 -2.74 9.72 -30.79
CA SER A 1014 -4.12 9.31 -30.48
C SER A 1014 -4.46 9.51 -28.99
N GLN A 1015 -3.44 9.51 -28.13
CA GLN A 1015 -3.52 9.77 -26.69
C GLN A 1015 -3.96 11.21 -26.35
N CYS A 1016 -3.77 12.19 -27.26
CA CYS A 1016 -4.13 13.59 -27.04
C CYS A 1016 -5.61 13.81 -26.69
N ALA A 1017 -6.50 12.94 -27.17
CA ALA A 1017 -7.95 13.07 -26.96
C ALA A 1017 -8.39 12.83 -25.51
N ARG A 1018 -7.52 12.21 -24.70
CA ARG A 1018 -7.77 11.82 -23.30
C ARG A 1018 -6.60 12.22 -22.39
N ALA A 1019 -5.92 13.31 -22.75
CA ALA A 1019 -4.74 13.78 -22.03
C ALA A 1019 -5.11 14.24 -20.63
N LEU A 1020 -4.37 13.75 -19.64
CA LEU A 1020 -4.43 14.16 -18.24
C LEU A 1020 -3.77 15.53 -18.03
N VAL A 1021 -3.97 16.12 -16.85
CA VAL A 1021 -3.43 17.44 -16.52
C VAL A 1021 -1.99 17.34 -16.02
N ASP A 1022 -1.12 18.18 -16.57
CA ASP A 1022 0.23 18.43 -16.07
C ASP A 1022 0.19 19.57 -15.03
N ALA A 1023 0.23 19.20 -13.75
CA ALA A 1023 0.09 20.14 -12.63
C ALA A 1023 1.36 20.96 -12.36
N ASP A 1024 2.54 20.44 -12.72
CA ASP A 1024 3.84 21.04 -12.43
C ASP A 1024 4.53 21.63 -13.66
N TRP A 1025 4.07 21.25 -14.85
CA TRP A 1025 4.46 21.80 -16.14
C TRP A 1025 5.98 21.96 -16.29
N LEU A 1026 6.70 20.87 -15.98
CA LEU A 1026 8.16 20.86 -15.94
C LEU A 1026 8.80 20.92 -17.34
N SER A 1027 8.09 20.43 -18.37
CA SER A 1027 8.58 20.51 -19.76
C SER A 1027 8.49 21.92 -20.32
N GLU A 1028 7.59 22.75 -19.78
CA GLU A 1028 7.25 24.08 -20.28
C GLU A 1028 6.86 24.06 -21.77
N GLY A 1029 6.19 22.97 -22.19
CA GLY A 1029 5.71 22.76 -23.56
C GLY A 1029 6.76 22.18 -24.53
N ARG A 1030 7.99 21.94 -24.07
CA ARG A 1030 9.05 21.33 -24.91
C ARG A 1030 8.81 19.85 -25.23
N ASP A 1031 7.90 19.20 -24.50
CA ASP A 1031 7.46 17.82 -24.78
C ASP A 1031 6.55 17.70 -26.01
N LEU A 1032 6.09 18.82 -26.59
CA LEU A 1032 5.19 18.88 -27.76
C LEU A 1032 3.81 18.23 -27.54
N GLN A 1033 3.47 17.87 -26.31
CA GLN A 1033 2.22 17.17 -25.97
C GLN A 1033 1.06 18.13 -25.66
N ASP A 1034 1.33 19.44 -25.55
CA ASP A 1034 0.32 20.49 -25.34
C ASP A 1034 -0.70 20.11 -24.24
N ALA A 1035 -0.17 19.61 -23.13
CA ALA A 1035 -0.95 19.08 -22.02
C ALA A 1035 -1.85 20.17 -21.42
N PRO A 1036 -3.08 19.83 -21.02
CA PRO A 1036 -3.85 20.71 -20.15
C PRO A 1036 -3.08 20.91 -18.85
N ARG A 1037 -3.10 22.14 -18.31
CA ARG A 1037 -2.26 22.54 -17.17
C ARG A 1037 -3.00 23.49 -16.25
N THR A 1038 -2.50 23.63 -15.04
CA THR A 1038 -2.99 24.57 -14.03
C THR A 1038 -2.70 26.03 -14.42
N LEU A 1039 -3.39 26.99 -13.80
CA LEU A 1039 -3.20 28.42 -14.07
C LEU A 1039 -1.76 28.86 -13.80
N SER A 1040 -1.22 28.43 -12.67
CA SER A 1040 0.20 28.49 -12.36
C SER A 1040 0.68 27.09 -11.98
N PRO A 1041 1.84 26.64 -12.49
CA PRO A 1041 2.42 25.38 -12.07
C PRO A 1041 2.57 25.28 -10.55
N LEU A 1042 2.30 24.11 -9.98
CA LEU A 1042 2.25 23.97 -8.52
C LEU A 1042 3.65 23.97 -7.91
N ARG A 1043 4.59 23.16 -8.42
CA ARG A 1043 5.99 23.00 -7.99
C ARG A 1043 6.16 23.10 -6.46
N LEU A 1044 5.38 22.36 -5.69
CA LEU A 1044 5.21 22.62 -4.25
C LEU A 1044 6.43 22.19 -3.44
N ALA A 1045 7.00 23.13 -2.68
CA ALA A 1045 7.92 22.84 -1.59
C ALA A 1045 7.89 23.90 -0.50
N ARG A 1046 8.22 23.46 0.72
CA ARG A 1046 8.36 24.30 1.91
C ARG A 1046 9.61 23.92 2.71
N ASP A 1047 10.09 24.86 3.53
CA ASP A 1047 11.18 24.65 4.47
C ASP A 1047 10.75 23.69 5.59
N ALA A 1048 11.43 22.54 5.69
CA ALA A 1048 11.16 21.52 6.70
C ALA A 1048 11.49 22.00 8.13
N THR A 1049 12.36 23.00 8.27
CA THR A 1049 12.85 23.48 9.56
C THR A 1049 11.96 24.55 10.19
N ARG A 1050 10.93 25.01 9.47
CA ARG A 1050 10.02 26.08 9.90
C ARG A 1050 8.61 25.56 10.08
N LEU A 1051 8.14 25.62 11.32
CA LEU A 1051 6.74 25.42 11.66
C LEU A 1051 5.97 26.72 11.48
N ALA A 1052 4.83 26.64 10.80
CA ALA A 1052 3.83 27.67 10.67
C ALA A 1052 2.93 27.63 11.91
N THR A 1053 2.85 28.77 12.59
CA THR A 1053 1.98 28.98 13.77
C THR A 1053 1.11 30.23 13.60
N ASP A 1054 1.37 31.01 12.55
CA ASP A 1054 0.68 32.23 12.18
C ASP A 1054 0.95 32.55 10.69
N THR A 1055 0.31 33.59 10.15
CA THR A 1055 0.47 33.99 8.75
C THR A 1055 1.92 34.38 8.37
N PRO A 1056 2.69 35.14 9.18
CA PRO A 1056 4.10 35.42 8.88
C PRO A 1056 4.99 34.17 8.81
N SER A 1057 4.90 33.28 9.80
CA SER A 1057 5.67 32.03 9.82
C SER A 1057 5.24 31.08 8.70
N LEU A 1058 3.97 31.08 8.32
CA LEU A 1058 3.46 30.37 7.15
C LEU A 1058 4.14 30.84 5.85
N GLY A 1059 4.17 32.16 5.60
CA GLY A 1059 4.87 32.72 4.45
C GLY A 1059 6.38 32.41 4.46
N ALA A 1060 6.98 32.42 5.64
CA ALA A 1060 8.39 32.09 5.83
C ALA A 1060 8.70 30.60 5.60
N ALA A 1061 7.79 29.69 5.93
CA ALA A 1061 7.92 28.27 5.67
C ALA A 1061 7.77 27.96 4.17
N TRP A 1062 6.84 28.65 3.48
CA TRP A 1062 6.59 28.47 2.04
C TRP A 1062 7.49 29.32 1.14
N ALA A 1063 8.47 30.04 1.70
CA ALA A 1063 9.43 30.83 0.95
C ALA A 1063 10.08 30.09 -0.25
N PRO A 1064 10.42 28.79 -0.18
CA PRO A 1064 10.94 28.04 -1.33
C PRO A 1064 10.04 28.11 -2.57
N ARG A 1065 8.74 27.82 -2.44
CA ARG A 1065 7.76 27.94 -3.53
C ARG A 1065 7.44 29.39 -3.90
N LEU A 1066 7.37 30.28 -2.91
CA LEU A 1066 6.99 31.68 -3.17
C LEU A 1066 8.09 32.46 -3.90
N LEU A 1067 9.37 32.21 -3.57
CA LEU A 1067 10.52 32.85 -4.23
C LEU A 1067 10.94 32.11 -5.50
N GLY A 1068 10.85 30.78 -5.51
CA GLY A 1068 11.05 29.92 -6.67
C GLY A 1068 9.85 29.84 -7.60
N SER A 1069 9.04 30.90 -7.69
CA SER A 1069 7.76 30.90 -8.41
C SER A 1069 7.95 30.51 -9.89
N PRO A 1070 7.13 29.59 -10.44
CA PRO A 1070 7.21 29.21 -11.85
C PRO A 1070 6.91 30.38 -12.78
N ALA A 1071 7.53 30.39 -13.97
CA ALA A 1071 7.39 31.38 -15.05
C ALA A 1071 7.77 32.85 -14.73
N THR A 1072 7.59 33.30 -13.50
CA THR A 1072 7.81 34.69 -13.04
C THR A 1072 9.04 34.83 -12.15
N GLY A 1073 9.46 33.75 -11.47
CA GLY A 1073 10.64 33.72 -10.61
C GLY A 1073 11.94 33.88 -11.39
N THR A 1074 12.95 34.46 -10.74
CA THR A 1074 14.31 34.55 -11.29
C THR A 1074 15.19 33.50 -10.66
N ASP A 1075 16.08 32.90 -11.45
CA ASP A 1075 17.09 31.97 -10.93
C ASP A 1075 17.88 32.62 -9.78
N GLY A 1076 18.07 31.85 -8.71
CA GLY A 1076 18.73 32.29 -7.48
C GLY A 1076 17.86 33.11 -6.50
N ALA A 1077 16.61 33.43 -6.84
CA ALA A 1077 15.72 34.13 -5.90
C ALA A 1077 15.45 33.31 -4.63
N TYR A 1078 15.26 32.00 -4.79
CA TYR A 1078 15.32 31.04 -3.68
C TYR A 1078 16.75 30.50 -3.55
N THR A 1079 17.31 30.59 -2.34
CA THR A 1079 18.60 29.99 -2.02
C THR A 1079 18.39 28.66 -1.29
N ALA A 1080 18.80 27.56 -1.93
CA ALA A 1080 18.73 26.18 -1.41
C ALA A 1080 19.62 25.96 -0.17
N SER A 1081 19.14 26.39 0.99
CA SER A 1081 19.91 26.44 2.25
C SER A 1081 19.36 25.54 3.35
N THR A 1082 18.08 25.20 3.29
CA THR A 1082 17.38 24.38 4.29
C THR A 1082 16.77 23.13 3.64
N PRO A 1083 16.67 22.00 4.35
CA PRO A 1083 15.95 20.83 3.86
C PRO A 1083 14.50 21.16 3.52
N LEU A 1084 13.97 20.55 2.46
CA LEU A 1084 12.64 20.83 1.94
C LEU A 1084 11.67 19.66 2.12
N LEU A 1085 10.41 19.96 2.34
CA LEU A 1085 9.30 19.01 2.13
C LEU A 1085 8.68 19.37 0.78
N SER A 1086 8.55 18.42 -0.13
CA SER A 1086 8.04 18.69 -1.48
C SER A 1086 7.21 17.56 -2.07
N VAL A 1087 6.29 17.94 -2.95
CA VAL A 1087 5.58 17.01 -3.83
C VAL A 1087 5.69 17.51 -5.27
N MET A 1088 5.99 16.60 -6.18
CA MET A 1088 6.10 16.86 -7.62
C MET A 1088 5.36 15.77 -8.38
N THR A 1089 4.84 16.13 -9.55
CA THR A 1089 4.09 15.23 -10.43
C THR A 1089 4.69 15.29 -11.84
N ILE A 1090 5.32 14.19 -12.23
CA ILE A 1090 6.05 14.07 -13.48
C ILE A 1090 5.08 13.68 -14.60
N TYR A 1091 4.97 14.54 -15.60
CA TYR A 1091 4.20 14.30 -16.81
C TYR A 1091 5.12 13.76 -17.91
N GLY A 1092 4.80 12.56 -18.40
CA GLY A 1092 5.61 11.86 -19.40
C GLY A 1092 4.79 11.26 -20.54
N ASP A 1093 3.62 10.70 -20.21
CA ASP A 1093 2.62 10.20 -21.16
C ASP A 1093 1.26 10.87 -20.90
N PRO A 1094 0.55 11.36 -21.94
CA PRO A 1094 -0.74 12.02 -21.76
C PRO A 1094 -1.83 11.14 -21.15
N THR A 1095 -1.74 9.83 -21.30
CA THR A 1095 -2.70 8.87 -20.76
C THR A 1095 -2.29 8.24 -19.44
N GLY A 1096 -1.12 8.62 -18.92
CA GLY A 1096 -0.54 8.17 -17.66
C GLY A 1096 0.44 7.01 -17.80
N TYR A 1097 1.32 6.85 -16.82
CA TYR A 1097 2.35 5.82 -16.79
C TYR A 1097 2.85 5.57 -15.35
N HIS A 1098 3.43 4.39 -15.10
CA HIS A 1098 3.99 4.02 -13.81
C HIS A 1098 5.52 4.21 -13.82
N VAL A 1099 6.03 5.03 -12.89
CA VAL A 1099 7.46 5.35 -12.65
C VAL A 1099 8.26 5.79 -13.89
N TRP A 1100 9.46 6.32 -13.70
CA TRP A 1100 10.42 6.50 -14.80
C TRP A 1100 11.69 5.70 -14.55
N THR A 1101 12.30 5.22 -15.63
CA THR A 1101 13.53 4.44 -15.62
C THR A 1101 14.65 5.23 -16.30
N ASN A 1102 14.81 5.07 -17.61
CA ASN A 1102 15.94 5.61 -18.38
C ASN A 1102 15.52 6.77 -19.28
N GLY A 1103 16.50 7.59 -19.63
CA GLY A 1103 16.34 8.63 -20.65
C GLY A 1103 16.15 8.04 -22.05
N ASP A 1104 15.47 8.80 -22.91
CA ASP A 1104 15.30 8.47 -24.33
C ASP A 1104 15.79 9.67 -25.15
N PRO A 1105 16.90 9.52 -25.92
CA PRO A 1105 17.45 10.61 -26.67
C PRO A 1105 16.51 11.05 -27.78
N CYS A 1106 15.52 10.25 -28.19
CA CYS A 1106 14.55 10.63 -29.20
C CYS A 1106 13.41 11.51 -28.69
N ARG A 1107 13.28 11.73 -27.37
CA ARG A 1107 12.29 12.67 -26.83
C ARG A 1107 12.66 14.12 -27.14
N ALA A 1108 11.66 14.96 -27.38
CA ALA A 1108 11.85 16.41 -27.52
C ALA A 1108 12.16 17.06 -26.17
N PHE A 1109 11.51 16.58 -25.11
CA PHE A 1109 11.87 16.82 -23.72
C PHE A 1109 11.97 15.48 -22.99
N ASP A 1110 13.17 15.12 -22.55
CA ASP A 1110 13.40 13.88 -21.82
C ASP A 1110 13.05 14.03 -20.34
N HIS A 1111 11.78 13.76 -20.01
CA HIS A 1111 11.28 13.86 -18.64
C HIS A 1111 11.96 12.89 -17.67
N ALA A 1112 12.46 11.74 -18.13
CA ALA A 1112 13.08 10.74 -17.26
C ALA A 1112 14.49 11.19 -16.83
N THR A 1113 15.27 11.72 -17.78
CA THR A 1113 16.57 12.36 -17.48
C THR A 1113 16.38 13.61 -16.62
N HIS A 1114 15.37 14.44 -16.92
CA HIS A 1114 15.03 15.62 -16.11
C HIS A 1114 14.68 15.26 -14.66
N ALA A 1115 13.73 14.35 -14.46
CA ALA A 1115 13.26 13.93 -13.15
C ALA A 1115 14.36 13.23 -12.34
N THR A 1116 15.18 12.39 -12.98
CA THR A 1116 16.34 11.77 -12.35
C THR A 1116 17.37 12.83 -11.92
N GLY A 1117 17.71 13.77 -12.79
CA GLY A 1117 18.63 14.87 -12.45
C GLY A 1117 18.12 15.71 -11.28
N MET A 1118 16.81 16.00 -11.26
CA MET A 1118 16.14 16.70 -10.15
C MET A 1118 16.23 15.91 -8.84
N LEU A 1119 15.91 14.62 -8.86
CA LEU A 1119 15.96 13.73 -7.70
C LEU A 1119 17.38 13.60 -7.15
N VAL A 1120 18.36 13.33 -8.01
CA VAL A 1120 19.77 13.18 -7.60
C VAL A 1120 20.30 14.49 -7.03
N ARG A 1121 19.96 15.64 -7.64
CA ARG A 1121 20.35 16.95 -7.12
C ARG A 1121 19.77 17.21 -5.73
N TYR A 1122 18.51 16.86 -5.53
CA TYR A 1122 17.84 16.98 -4.25
C TYR A 1122 18.56 16.15 -3.17
N LEU A 1123 18.90 14.88 -3.45
CA LEU A 1123 19.65 14.02 -2.52
C LEU A 1123 21.08 14.52 -2.28
N ALA A 1124 21.82 14.87 -3.34
CA ALA A 1124 23.21 15.33 -3.28
C ALA A 1124 23.39 16.61 -2.46
N THR A 1125 22.32 17.41 -2.34
CA THR A 1125 22.32 18.64 -1.54
C THR A 1125 21.77 18.46 -0.13
N GLY A 1126 21.48 17.22 0.30
CA GLY A 1126 20.87 16.93 1.59
C GLY A 1126 19.44 17.47 1.69
N ALA A 1127 18.65 17.25 0.63
CA ALA A 1127 17.26 17.69 0.47
C ALA A 1127 17.05 19.20 0.37
N ARG A 1128 18.08 19.99 0.02
CA ARG A 1128 17.98 21.46 0.03
C ARG A 1128 17.56 22.06 -1.31
N ASP A 1129 17.93 21.40 -2.40
CA ASP A 1129 17.78 21.95 -3.75
C ASP A 1129 16.87 21.08 -4.62
N LEU A 1130 15.58 21.40 -4.62
CA LEU A 1130 14.67 20.96 -5.66
C LEU A 1130 14.82 21.91 -6.85
N TYR A 1131 15.67 21.52 -7.80
CA TYR A 1131 16.28 22.43 -8.78
C TYR A 1131 15.31 23.36 -9.54
N PRO A 1132 14.09 22.95 -9.93
CA PRO A 1132 13.12 23.86 -10.54
C PRO A 1132 12.68 25.06 -9.67
N LEU A 1133 12.99 25.06 -8.37
CA LEU A 1133 12.71 26.19 -7.46
C LEU A 1133 13.87 27.16 -7.34
N SER A 1134 15.10 26.65 -7.33
CA SER A 1134 16.30 27.50 -7.32
C SER A 1134 16.58 28.08 -8.71
N HIS A 1135 16.18 27.37 -9.78
CA HIS A 1135 16.39 27.74 -11.17
C HIS A 1135 15.09 27.66 -12.00
N PRO A 1136 14.02 28.40 -11.63
CA PRO A 1136 12.72 28.32 -12.29
C PRO A 1136 12.74 28.64 -13.80
N LYS A 1137 13.77 29.32 -14.32
CA LYS A 1137 13.92 29.63 -15.75
C LYS A 1137 14.84 28.67 -16.50
N THR A 1138 15.88 28.15 -15.83
CA THR A 1138 16.95 27.38 -16.48
C THR A 1138 16.99 25.91 -16.10
N HIS A 1139 16.07 25.42 -15.25
CA HIS A 1139 15.97 24.00 -14.87
C HIS A 1139 15.82 23.02 -16.04
N GLY A 1140 15.46 23.53 -17.23
CA GLY A 1140 15.47 22.76 -18.47
C GLY A 1140 16.80 22.08 -18.79
N CYS A 1141 17.92 22.59 -18.27
CA CYS A 1141 19.25 21.97 -18.44
C CYS A 1141 19.35 20.57 -17.82
N LEU A 1142 18.41 20.16 -16.96
CA LEU A 1142 18.40 18.81 -16.40
C LEU A 1142 18.02 17.78 -17.46
N ALA A 1143 17.16 18.14 -18.42
CA ALA A 1143 16.65 17.23 -19.44
C ALA A 1143 17.70 16.86 -20.51
N ASP A 1144 18.73 17.69 -20.68
CA ASP A 1144 19.84 17.49 -21.61
C ASP A 1144 21.20 17.38 -20.90
N GLU A 1145 21.16 17.27 -19.57
CA GLU A 1145 22.31 17.21 -18.66
C GLU A 1145 23.33 18.36 -18.82
N SER A 1146 22.89 19.49 -19.37
CA SER A 1146 23.75 20.64 -19.63
C SER A 1146 23.97 21.54 -18.40
N CYS A 1147 23.34 21.25 -17.25
CA CYS A 1147 23.47 22.06 -16.04
C CYS A 1147 24.92 22.17 -15.56
N ASP A 1148 25.30 23.34 -15.04
CA ASP A 1148 26.68 23.63 -14.66
C ASP A 1148 27.26 22.67 -13.60
N PHE A 1149 26.43 22.18 -12.67
CA PHE A 1149 26.86 21.25 -11.62
C PHE A 1149 27.08 19.79 -12.10
N LEU A 1150 26.58 19.46 -13.29
CA LEU A 1150 26.80 18.15 -13.94
C LEU A 1150 28.06 18.14 -14.81
N ARG A 1151 28.53 19.32 -15.25
CA ARG A 1151 29.77 19.44 -16.02
C ARG A 1151 30.95 19.21 -15.09
N ALA A 1152 31.85 18.28 -15.45
CA ALA A 1152 33.15 18.20 -14.81
C ALA A 1152 33.82 19.59 -14.96
N THR A 1153 34.12 20.26 -13.86
CA THR A 1153 35.03 21.40 -13.88
C THR A 1153 36.30 20.92 -14.56
N LYS A 1154 36.53 21.44 -15.78
CA LYS A 1154 37.71 21.11 -16.59
C LYS A 1154 39.00 21.42 -15.85
#